data_AF-A0A7Y9ETN0-F1
#
_entry.id   AF-A0A7Y9ETN0-F1
#
_cell.length_a   1.000
_cell.length_b   1.000
_cell.length_c   1.000
_cell.angle_alpha   90.00
_cell.angle_beta   90.00
_cell.angle_gamma   90.00
#
_symmetry.space_group_name_H-M   'P 1'
#
loop_
_entity.id
_entity.type
_entity.pdbx_description
1 polymer ?
#
loop_
_entity_poly.entity_id
_entity_poly.type
_entity_poly.pdbx_seq_one_letter_code
_entity_poly.pdbx_strand_id
1 'polypeptide(L)'
;MLEAQGGAMAKRGFTGVMNRAYGARDHEATVTGTQLLAPHFLRVRMTSPTLFEDVVVAPTAWLRFWFPDADGGDTEHQRAYTLTEVDADSGAFAVDFVLHEPAGPASSWAQRAEIGSTVAVSTLGSSRFDLPEDLPAGYLLVGDAASIPGINAVLATVPPEVPLEVYLEQHDANDPLIPLVQHPRAVVHWVPRQGPTSLAAAIEARDWSDWYVWAAPESGSLKHLRTRLREEFGFPRSETHAQAYWFHGRAFGTNRSKAVPEEPTPVEVASAPVATPEGQNAAAPPVRGSWRAQSAGRLLAPLTSRLIVAGIAQGIVTLVQLAPFVLLVELSRLLLAGAPAEQLWTLGIWAVVLMGAGVLLSALLLLWLHVVDAGFSRALRQRLLATMSRLPLGWFDARGSGRVTQLVQDDTLALHYLVTHAVPDAVAAAIAPIAVLVYLFVVDWRIALLLLLPVFVYIVAMAIMVVQSGPRTGQAMRWSETMNVEAGAYLEGQPVIRVFGGAAASTFRARLGEYIGFLDAWQRPLTGQKAFIDLVTRPATFLLLICAMGTLLITTGAMSPVALLPFLLLGTTFGARLLGVGYGLGGLRAGLLAARRIQVALDEPLLATEADHEGDEDARAGTPAGRVEFDGVGFAYRPGVPVLQNVALTLEPGTVTALVGPSGSGKSTLAALLARFHDVTEGAIRIGGRDVRALTPDELYAAVGFVFQQTQLVQGTVRENIALAVPDATDEQVEAAARAAQIHERILRLPSGYDTLLGPDAALSGGERQRLTIARALLADTPVLVLDEATAFADPESEYLVQQALNRLTAGRTVLVIAHRLHTITGVDRIVVLDHGRVAETGTHDELIERDGRYRQLWDAGDVPETTPAEHEAELAR
;
A
#
# COMPACT_ATOMS: atom_id res chain seq x y z
N MET A 1 34.32 21.92 35.81
CA MET A 1 33.66 21.29 36.97
C MET A 1 32.87 20.07 36.50
N LEU A 2 33.55 19.06 35.96
CA LEU A 2 32.94 17.84 35.37
C LEU A 2 33.61 16.59 35.95
N GLU A 3 33.85 16.58 37.26
CA GLU A 3 34.30 15.42 38.02
C GLU A 3 33.64 15.50 39.40
N ALA A 4 32.52 14.80 39.59
CA ALA A 4 32.05 14.25 40.88
C ALA A 4 30.62 13.68 40.77
N GLN A 5 30.38 12.65 39.94
CA GLN A 5 29.31 11.65 40.14
C GLN A 5 29.74 10.33 39.46
N GLY A 6 30.75 9.68 40.03
CA GLY A 6 31.18 8.34 39.63
C GLY A 6 30.44 7.28 40.43
N GLY A 7 29.24 6.90 40.00
CA GLY A 7 28.71 5.57 40.28
C GLY A 7 29.27 4.63 39.22
N ALA A 8 29.84 3.49 39.63
CA ALA A 8 30.34 2.49 38.70
C ALA A 8 29.19 2.04 37.76
N MET A 9 29.21 2.48 36.49
CA MET A 9 28.26 1.97 35.49
C MET A 9 28.55 0.49 35.27
N ALA A 10 27.58 -0.37 35.59
CA ALA A 10 27.61 -1.80 35.30
C ALA A 10 27.99 -2.06 33.82
N LYS A 11 28.73 -3.14 33.56
CA LYS A 11 29.30 -3.42 32.24
C LYS A 11 28.24 -3.94 31.27
N ARG A 12 27.67 -3.06 30.44
CA ARG A 12 26.73 -3.38 29.33
C ARG A 12 27.37 -4.03 28.08
N GLY A 13 28.66 -4.38 28.15
CA GLY A 13 29.42 -5.00 27.06
C GLY A 13 29.52 -4.16 25.77
N PHE A 14 29.97 -4.78 24.67
CA PHE A 14 30.15 -4.15 23.35
C PHE A 14 28.84 -3.56 22.79
N THR A 15 27.71 -4.23 23.04
CA THR A 15 26.40 -3.81 22.54
C THR A 15 25.92 -2.48 23.16
N GLY A 16 26.15 -2.27 24.47
CA GLY A 16 25.82 -0.99 25.13
C GLY A 16 26.68 0.19 24.68
N VAL A 17 27.93 -0.06 24.26
CA VAL A 17 28.80 0.97 23.66
C VAL A 17 28.31 1.31 22.24
N MET A 18 27.99 0.30 21.44
CA MET A 18 27.53 0.47 20.07
C MET A 18 26.17 1.21 20.01
N ASN A 19 25.23 0.90 20.90
CA ASN A 19 23.94 1.57 20.93
C ASN A 19 24.05 3.06 21.29
N ARG A 20 24.90 3.42 22.26
CA ARG A 20 25.18 4.83 22.59
C ARG A 20 25.85 5.57 21.42
N ALA A 21 26.74 4.90 20.68
CA ALA A 21 27.34 5.46 19.48
C ALA A 21 26.32 5.71 18.36
N TYR A 22 25.25 4.91 18.27
CA TYR A 22 24.11 5.14 17.36
C TYR A 22 23.07 6.15 17.89
N GLY A 23 23.35 6.81 19.01
CA GLY A 23 22.47 7.84 19.58
C GLY A 23 21.32 7.30 20.43
N ALA A 24 21.36 6.03 20.87
CA ALA A 24 20.42 5.54 21.86
C ALA A 24 20.62 6.32 23.18
N ARG A 25 19.56 6.97 23.64
CA ARG A 25 19.50 7.54 24.98
C ARG A 25 18.96 6.50 25.94
N ASP A 26 19.59 6.43 27.11
CA ASP A 26 19.08 5.64 28.22
C ASP A 26 18.13 6.52 29.01
N HIS A 27 16.92 6.04 29.22
CA HIS A 27 15.93 6.67 30.08
C HIS A 27 15.78 5.82 31.34
N GLU A 28 15.52 6.48 32.46
CA GLU A 28 15.18 5.79 33.70
C GLU A 28 13.66 5.57 33.72
N ALA A 29 13.24 4.33 33.91
CA ALA A 29 11.84 3.97 34.10
C ALA A 29 11.62 3.56 35.56
N THR A 30 10.66 4.19 36.22
CA THR A 30 10.34 3.95 37.64
C THR A 30 9.04 3.20 37.76
N VAL A 31 9.04 2.08 38.49
CA VAL A 31 7.85 1.25 38.72
C VAL A 31 6.82 2.02 39.54
N THR A 32 5.59 2.12 39.02
CA THR A 32 4.43 2.74 39.68
C THR A 32 3.43 1.71 40.19
N GLY A 33 3.48 0.46 39.71
CA GLY A 33 2.65 -0.63 40.21
C GLY A 33 2.91 -1.95 39.51
N THR A 34 2.48 -3.04 40.13
CA THR A 34 2.54 -4.40 39.56
C THR A 34 1.17 -5.07 39.65
N GLN A 35 0.83 -5.89 38.66
CA GLN A 35 -0.44 -6.61 38.60
C GLN A 35 -0.22 -7.99 38.00
N LEU A 36 -0.61 -9.04 38.72
CA LEU A 36 -0.62 -10.40 38.18
C LEU A 36 -1.87 -10.58 37.30
N LEU A 37 -1.68 -10.80 36.00
CA LEU A 37 -2.79 -10.97 35.05
C LEU A 37 -3.20 -12.43 34.91
N ALA A 38 -2.22 -13.34 34.99
CA ALA A 38 -2.40 -14.79 35.03
C ALA A 38 -1.28 -15.42 35.87
N PRO A 39 -1.41 -16.68 36.33
CA PRO A 39 -0.29 -17.41 36.90
C PRO A 39 0.93 -17.34 35.97
N HIS A 40 2.10 -16.97 36.51
CA HIS A 40 3.35 -16.76 35.75
C HIS A 40 3.34 -15.62 34.71
N PHE A 41 2.36 -14.71 34.74
CA PHE A 41 2.29 -13.54 33.85
C PHE A 41 2.04 -12.23 34.61
N LEU A 42 3.06 -11.37 34.68
CA LEU A 42 3.08 -10.17 35.51
C LEU A 42 3.16 -8.89 34.68
N ARG A 43 2.20 -7.98 34.84
CA ARG A 43 2.25 -6.61 34.31
C ARG A 43 2.98 -5.70 35.28
N VAL A 44 3.94 -4.92 34.77
CA VAL A 44 4.65 -3.89 35.53
C VAL A 44 4.36 -2.53 34.89
N ARG A 45 3.72 -1.63 35.65
CA ARG A 45 3.46 -0.24 35.26
C ARG A 45 4.62 0.64 35.69
N MET A 46 5.01 1.55 34.82
CA MET A 46 6.17 2.42 34.99
C MET A 46 5.89 3.83 34.47
N THR A 47 6.69 4.79 34.90
CA THR A 47 6.71 6.14 34.33
C THR A 47 8.13 6.53 33.96
N SER A 48 8.27 7.29 32.87
CA SER A 48 9.53 7.92 32.49
C SER A 48 9.26 9.28 31.84
N PRO A 49 9.77 10.38 32.40
CA PRO A 49 9.44 11.73 31.94
C PRO A 49 10.02 12.08 30.56
N THR A 50 11.08 11.38 30.13
CA THR A 50 11.81 11.72 28.88
C THR A 50 11.68 10.66 27.80
N LEU A 51 11.10 9.50 28.11
CA LEU A 51 11.08 8.35 27.19
C LEU A 51 10.36 8.66 25.88
N PHE A 52 9.20 9.32 25.94
CA PHE A 52 8.37 9.58 24.76
C PHE A 52 8.79 10.79 23.93
N GLU A 53 9.86 11.49 24.32
CA GLU A 53 10.53 12.45 23.43
C GLU A 53 11.23 11.71 22.25
N ASP A 54 11.68 10.48 22.50
CA ASP A 54 12.48 9.67 21.57
C ASP A 54 11.73 8.42 21.04
N VAL A 55 10.61 8.03 21.66
CA VAL A 55 9.77 6.88 21.26
C VAL A 55 8.52 7.35 20.53
N VAL A 56 8.21 6.70 19.41
CA VAL A 56 6.87 6.78 18.84
C VAL A 56 6.03 5.65 19.39
N VAL A 57 4.91 6.04 20.00
CA VAL A 57 3.85 5.12 20.37
C VAL A 57 3.27 4.54 19.08
N ALA A 58 3.51 3.25 18.89
CA ALA A 58 3.02 2.50 17.74
C ALA A 58 2.68 1.07 18.18
N PRO A 59 1.78 0.39 17.46
CA PRO A 59 1.49 -1.01 17.72
C PRO A 59 2.77 -1.84 17.63
N THR A 60 2.89 -2.82 18.54
CA THR A 60 4.05 -3.70 18.73
C THR A 60 5.36 -2.99 19.09
N ALA A 61 5.35 -1.66 19.33
CA ALA A 61 6.54 -0.95 19.75
C ALA A 61 7.09 -1.54 21.05
N TRP A 62 8.39 -1.78 21.09
CA TRP A 62 9.06 -2.36 22.24
C TRP A 62 10.24 -1.50 22.71
N LEU A 63 10.57 -1.63 23.99
CA LEU A 63 11.74 -1.02 24.60
C LEU A 63 12.76 -2.07 24.99
N ARG A 64 14.03 -1.71 24.97
CA ARG A 64 15.11 -2.54 25.48
C ARG A 64 15.42 -2.14 26.92
N PHE A 65 15.18 -3.06 27.84
CA PHE A 65 15.46 -2.94 29.26
C PHE A 65 16.82 -3.56 29.59
N TRP A 66 17.52 -2.99 30.56
CA TRP A 66 18.78 -3.50 31.09
C TRP A 66 18.59 -3.97 32.53
N PHE A 67 18.56 -5.28 32.72
CA PHE A 67 18.33 -5.89 34.03
C PHE A 67 19.64 -6.26 34.72
N PRO A 68 19.80 -5.99 36.03
CA PRO A 68 20.98 -6.41 36.77
C PRO A 68 21.04 -7.94 36.87
N ASP A 69 22.26 -8.47 36.97
CA ASP A 69 22.48 -9.90 37.22
C ASP A 69 21.78 -10.35 38.52
N ALA A 70 21.05 -11.46 38.45
CA ALA A 70 20.30 -11.99 39.59
C ALA A 70 21.22 -12.52 40.70
N ASP A 71 22.42 -12.98 40.32
CA ASP A 71 23.42 -13.57 41.22
C ASP A 71 24.41 -12.53 41.80
N GLY A 72 24.17 -11.24 41.57
CA GLY A 72 24.96 -10.14 42.12
C GLY A 72 26.23 -9.77 41.33
N GLY A 73 26.32 -10.18 40.06
CA GLY A 73 27.37 -9.76 39.13
C GLY A 73 27.28 -8.28 38.71
N ASP A 74 28.41 -7.70 38.29
CA ASP A 74 28.54 -6.31 37.80
C ASP A 74 28.11 -6.13 36.32
N THR A 75 27.26 -7.04 35.82
CA THR A 75 26.80 -7.09 34.43
C THR A 75 25.30 -6.88 34.33
N GLU A 76 24.88 -6.07 33.35
CA GLU A 76 23.47 -5.92 33.01
C GLU A 76 23.12 -6.71 31.75
N HIS A 77 21.95 -7.32 31.77
CA HIS A 77 21.41 -8.18 30.73
C HIS A 77 20.26 -7.46 30.01
N GLN A 78 20.40 -7.30 28.70
CA GLN A 78 19.35 -6.67 27.90
C GLN A 78 18.19 -7.64 27.62
N ARG A 79 16.96 -7.13 27.64
CA ARG A 79 15.78 -7.82 27.07
C ARG A 79 14.78 -6.80 26.51
N ALA A 80 14.10 -7.18 25.43
CA ALA A 80 13.09 -6.35 24.80
C ALA A 80 11.69 -6.73 25.31
N TYR A 81 10.85 -5.73 25.57
CA TYR A 81 9.45 -5.91 25.97
C TYR A 81 8.56 -4.95 25.20
N THR A 82 7.45 -5.47 24.68
CA THR A 82 6.42 -4.68 24.00
C THR A 82 5.70 -3.80 25.00
N LEU A 83 5.50 -2.53 24.62
CA LEU A 83 4.78 -1.55 25.40
C LEU A 83 3.28 -1.85 25.40
N THR A 84 2.66 -1.66 26.56
CA THR A 84 1.21 -1.75 26.80
C THR A 84 0.77 -0.56 27.66
N GLU A 85 -0.53 -0.21 27.66
CA GLU A 85 -1.08 0.90 28.47
C GLU A 85 -0.26 2.21 28.38
N VAL A 86 0.03 2.67 27.16
CA VAL A 86 0.89 3.84 26.93
C VAL A 86 0.10 5.14 27.02
N ASP A 87 0.57 6.06 27.84
CA ASP A 87 0.19 7.47 27.87
C ASP A 87 1.44 8.34 27.70
N ALA A 88 1.62 8.85 26.48
CA ALA A 88 2.80 9.63 26.11
C ALA A 88 2.86 10.99 26.82
N ASP A 89 1.72 11.57 27.18
CA ASP A 89 1.65 12.91 27.78
C ASP A 89 2.10 12.89 29.24
N SER A 90 1.72 11.85 29.99
CA SER A 90 2.17 11.65 31.37
C SER A 90 3.48 10.87 31.50
N GLY A 91 3.96 10.28 30.40
CA GLY A 91 5.12 9.40 30.40
C GLY A 91 4.86 8.02 31.02
N ALA A 92 3.60 7.65 31.24
CA ALA A 92 3.21 6.38 31.82
C ALA A 92 3.13 5.26 30.77
N PHE A 93 3.56 4.06 31.14
CA PHE A 93 3.45 2.86 30.30
C PHE A 93 3.50 1.59 31.14
N ALA A 94 3.17 0.45 30.53
CA ALA A 94 3.30 -0.87 31.14
C ALA A 94 4.04 -1.84 30.21
N VAL A 95 4.63 -2.87 30.80
CA VAL A 95 5.17 -4.02 30.07
C VAL A 95 4.81 -5.32 30.80
N ASP A 96 4.64 -6.39 30.04
CA ASP A 96 4.20 -7.68 30.56
C ASP A 96 5.34 -8.71 30.54
N PHE A 97 5.54 -9.37 31.68
CA PHE A 97 6.59 -10.36 31.90
C PHE A 97 6.00 -11.77 31.99
N VAL A 98 6.49 -12.64 31.11
CA VAL A 98 6.41 -14.10 31.34
C VAL A 98 7.48 -14.48 32.37
N LEU A 99 7.05 -15.08 33.47
CA LEU A 99 7.93 -15.57 34.54
C LEU A 99 8.38 -16.99 34.21
N HIS A 100 9.45 -17.11 33.43
CA HIS A 100 9.97 -18.41 32.99
C HIS A 100 10.64 -19.20 34.11
N GLU A 101 10.60 -20.53 34.00
CA GLU A 101 11.46 -21.45 34.74
C GLU A 101 12.39 -22.23 33.77
N PRO A 102 13.71 -22.28 34.02
CA PRO A 102 14.44 -21.57 35.08
C PRO A 102 14.49 -20.04 34.86
N ALA A 103 14.36 -19.27 35.96
CA ALA A 103 14.27 -17.81 35.90
C ALA A 103 15.60 -17.15 35.53
N GLY A 104 15.56 -16.23 34.56
CA GLY A 104 16.70 -15.36 34.19
C GLY A 104 16.61 -13.96 34.84
N PRO A 105 17.62 -13.07 34.68
CA PRO A 105 17.69 -11.75 35.30
C PRO A 105 16.42 -10.90 35.15
N ALA A 106 15.77 -10.92 33.99
CA ALA A 106 14.53 -10.17 33.78
C ALA A 106 13.34 -10.72 34.58
N SER A 107 13.16 -12.04 34.63
CA SER A 107 12.08 -12.68 35.41
C SER A 107 12.37 -12.54 36.91
N SER A 108 13.62 -12.71 37.34
CA SER A 108 14.06 -12.52 38.74
C SER A 108 13.99 -11.06 39.20
N TRP A 109 14.20 -10.09 38.31
CA TRP A 109 13.98 -8.68 38.59
C TRP A 109 12.49 -8.38 38.72
N ALA A 110 11.68 -8.84 37.76
CA ALA A 110 10.23 -8.59 37.77
C ALA A 110 9.53 -9.17 39.01
N GLN A 111 9.93 -10.36 39.46
CA GLN A 111 9.43 -10.98 40.70
C GLN A 111 9.76 -10.17 41.98
N ARG A 112 10.82 -9.34 41.94
CA ARG A 112 11.26 -8.51 43.06
C ARG A 112 10.93 -7.03 42.90
N ALA A 113 10.26 -6.66 41.80
CA ALA A 113 9.97 -5.26 41.48
C ALA A 113 8.88 -4.71 42.41
N GLU A 114 9.25 -3.72 43.23
CA GLU A 114 8.35 -2.96 44.09
C GLU A 114 8.15 -1.53 43.55
N ILE A 115 7.11 -0.84 44.01
CA ILE A 115 6.87 0.57 43.67
C ILE A 115 8.11 1.40 44.05
N GLY A 116 8.62 2.18 43.09
CA GLY A 116 9.86 2.95 43.23
C GLY A 116 11.11 2.24 42.71
N SER A 117 11.05 0.96 42.35
CA SER A 117 12.15 0.28 41.66
C SER A 117 12.44 0.95 40.33
N THR A 118 13.71 1.09 39.96
CA THR A 118 14.12 1.69 38.68
C THR A 118 14.80 0.67 37.78
N VAL A 119 14.69 0.87 36.47
CA VAL A 119 15.39 0.10 35.45
C VAL A 119 15.74 1.02 34.29
N ALA A 120 16.92 0.81 33.70
CA ALA A 120 17.32 1.57 32.53
C ALA A 120 16.65 1.00 31.27
N VAL A 121 16.08 1.89 30.45
CA VAL A 121 15.41 1.56 29.19
C VAL A 121 16.00 2.35 28.03
N SER A 122 16.03 1.74 26.85
CA SER A 122 16.56 2.35 25.62
C SER A 122 15.64 2.09 24.43
N THR A 123 15.61 3.03 23.49
CA THR A 123 14.57 3.15 22.45
C THR A 123 14.97 2.59 21.09
N LEU A 124 16.21 2.10 20.95
CA LEU A 124 16.81 1.77 19.66
C LEU A 124 16.46 0.36 19.16
N GLY A 125 15.93 0.28 17.94
CA GLY A 125 15.67 -0.98 17.23
C GLY A 125 14.24 -1.49 17.27
N SER A 126 13.30 -0.73 17.85
CA SER A 126 11.87 -1.07 17.90
C SER A 126 11.30 -1.31 16.50
N SER A 127 10.71 -2.49 16.31
CA SER A 127 9.97 -2.85 15.10
C SER A 127 8.50 -2.50 15.30
N ARG A 128 7.96 -1.68 14.40
CA ARG A 128 6.58 -1.22 14.45
C ARG A 128 5.73 -2.05 13.51
N PHE A 129 4.50 -2.31 13.94
CA PHE A 129 3.46 -2.79 13.06
C PHE A 129 2.73 -1.57 12.50
N ASP A 130 2.90 -1.35 11.20
CA ASP A 130 2.22 -0.31 10.45
C ASP A 130 1.13 -0.96 9.58
N LEU A 131 -0.07 -0.38 9.57
CA LEU A 131 -1.11 -0.79 8.64
C LEU A 131 -0.75 -0.29 7.23
N PRO A 132 -0.68 -1.17 6.22
CA PRO A 132 -0.52 -0.76 4.84
C PRO A 132 -1.80 -0.06 4.33
N GLU A 133 -1.67 0.81 3.33
CA GLU A 133 -2.82 1.44 2.64
C GLU A 133 -3.73 0.38 2.02
N ASP A 134 -3.13 -0.57 1.30
CA ASP A 134 -3.82 -1.74 0.78
C ASP A 134 -3.77 -2.84 1.83
N LEU A 135 -4.87 -3.02 2.56
CA LEU A 135 -4.99 -4.05 3.60
C LEU A 135 -4.83 -5.46 2.98
N PRO A 136 -4.13 -6.38 3.67
CA PRO A 136 -4.04 -7.77 3.24
C PRO A 136 -5.42 -8.46 3.32
N ALA A 137 -5.52 -9.64 2.70
CA ALA A 137 -6.74 -10.47 2.79
C ALA A 137 -7.06 -10.88 4.22
N GLY A 138 -6.04 -10.96 5.08
CA GLY A 138 -6.15 -11.21 6.51
C GLY A 138 -4.80 -11.18 7.21
N TYR A 139 -4.82 -11.30 8.53
CA TYR A 139 -3.60 -11.38 9.36
C TYR A 139 -3.50 -12.73 10.06
N LEU A 140 -2.37 -13.41 9.89
CA LEU A 140 -2.02 -14.64 10.61
C LEU A 140 -1.03 -14.28 11.73
N LEU A 141 -1.53 -14.25 12.95
CA LEU A 141 -0.77 -13.94 14.17
C LEU A 141 -0.36 -15.26 14.83
N VAL A 142 0.93 -15.49 14.99
CA VAL A 142 1.45 -16.76 15.52
C VAL A 142 2.43 -16.49 16.63
N GLY A 143 2.27 -17.16 17.77
CA GLY A 143 3.09 -16.86 18.93
C GLY A 143 2.85 -17.78 20.12
N ASP A 144 3.20 -17.26 21.29
CA ASP A 144 3.02 -17.87 22.62
C ASP A 144 2.77 -16.76 23.66
N ALA A 145 2.69 -17.11 24.94
CA ALA A 145 2.47 -16.18 26.04
C ALA A 145 3.36 -14.92 25.99
N ALA A 146 4.63 -15.03 25.61
CA ALA A 146 5.55 -13.88 25.56
C ALA A 146 5.24 -12.89 24.43
N SER A 147 4.51 -13.34 23.41
CA SER A 147 4.13 -12.52 22.26
C SER A 147 2.75 -11.87 22.39
N ILE A 148 1.94 -12.28 23.38
CA ILE A 148 0.57 -11.78 23.58
C ILE A 148 0.48 -10.26 23.64
N PRO A 149 1.38 -9.51 24.31
CA PRO A 149 1.33 -8.04 24.30
C PRO A 149 1.45 -7.46 22.89
N GLY A 150 2.30 -8.04 22.04
CA GLY A 150 2.42 -7.66 20.63
C GLY A 150 1.18 -8.05 19.82
N ILE A 151 0.67 -9.27 20.02
CA ILE A 151 -0.55 -9.75 19.35
C ILE A 151 -1.76 -8.88 19.72
N ASN A 152 -1.90 -8.49 20.99
CA ASN A 152 -2.95 -7.58 21.45
C ASN A 152 -2.83 -6.20 20.82
N ALA A 153 -1.61 -5.68 20.63
CA ALA A 153 -1.41 -4.43 19.92
C ALA A 153 -1.85 -4.53 18.45
N VAL A 154 -1.58 -5.65 17.78
CA VAL A 154 -2.07 -5.89 16.41
C VAL A 154 -3.60 -6.03 16.38
N LEU A 155 -4.18 -6.84 17.27
CA LEU A 155 -5.64 -7.02 17.38
C LEU A 155 -6.39 -5.71 17.63
N ALA A 156 -5.81 -4.80 18.44
CA ALA A 156 -6.40 -3.49 18.71
C ALA A 156 -6.27 -2.50 17.54
N THR A 157 -5.34 -2.76 16.61
CA THR A 157 -5.02 -1.84 15.51
C THR A 157 -5.73 -2.23 14.22
N VAL A 158 -5.82 -3.52 13.93
CA VAL A 158 -6.41 -4.02 12.68
C VAL A 158 -7.89 -3.63 12.60
N PRO A 159 -8.37 -3.12 11.45
CA PRO A 159 -9.77 -2.74 11.29
C PRO A 159 -10.73 -3.93 11.49
N PRO A 160 -11.92 -3.70 12.07
CA PRO A 160 -12.88 -4.76 12.44
C PRO A 160 -13.35 -5.62 11.26
N GLU A 161 -13.26 -5.10 10.03
CA GLU A 161 -13.61 -5.81 8.81
C GLU A 161 -12.57 -6.82 8.33
N VAL A 162 -11.31 -6.76 8.81
CA VAL A 162 -10.25 -7.65 8.33
C VAL A 162 -10.24 -8.94 9.15
N PRO A 163 -10.22 -10.13 8.54
CA PRO A 163 -10.13 -11.38 9.29
C PRO A 163 -8.75 -11.56 9.92
N LEU A 164 -8.71 -12.08 11.15
CA LEU A 164 -7.48 -12.48 11.83
C LEU A 164 -7.55 -13.93 12.31
N GLU A 165 -6.46 -14.65 12.13
CA GLU A 165 -6.25 -15.99 12.67
C GLU A 165 -5.10 -15.92 13.67
N VAL A 166 -5.36 -16.31 14.91
CA VAL A 166 -4.40 -16.22 16.01
C VAL A 166 -4.08 -17.61 16.51
N TYR A 167 -2.85 -18.08 16.32
CA TYR A 167 -2.37 -19.38 16.81
C TYR A 167 -1.37 -19.16 17.95
N LEU A 168 -1.74 -19.58 19.16
CA LEU A 168 -0.93 -19.44 20.37
C LEU A 168 -0.50 -20.80 20.90
N GLU A 169 0.81 -21.02 20.97
CA GLU A 169 1.39 -22.23 21.54
C GLU A 169 1.36 -22.18 23.07
N GLN A 170 0.68 -23.16 23.67
CA GLN A 170 0.51 -23.29 25.11
C GLN A 170 1.72 -24.00 25.73
N HIS A 171 2.46 -23.29 26.56
CA HIS A 171 3.61 -23.78 27.32
C HIS A 171 3.24 -24.10 28.77
N ASP A 172 2.28 -23.37 29.35
CA ASP A 172 1.72 -23.58 30.69
C ASP A 172 0.20 -23.81 30.61
N ALA A 173 -0.35 -24.62 31.53
CA ALA A 173 -1.79 -24.88 31.60
C ALA A 173 -2.62 -23.59 31.79
N ASN A 174 -2.01 -22.54 32.35
CA ASN A 174 -2.63 -21.26 32.66
C ASN A 174 -2.47 -20.20 31.55
N ASP A 175 -1.71 -20.46 30.48
CA ASP A 175 -1.56 -19.48 29.38
C ASP A 175 -2.90 -19.00 28.80
N PRO A 176 -3.95 -19.84 28.67
CA PRO A 176 -5.27 -19.39 28.21
C PRO A 176 -5.96 -18.36 29.11
N LEU A 177 -5.48 -18.17 30.35
CA LEU A 177 -6.00 -17.14 31.27
C LEU A 177 -5.43 -15.75 30.97
N ILE A 178 -4.39 -15.64 30.12
CA ILE A 178 -3.80 -14.35 29.76
C ILE A 178 -4.81 -13.55 28.90
N PRO A 179 -5.15 -12.31 29.27
CA PRO A 179 -6.15 -11.52 28.54
C PRO A 179 -5.76 -11.24 27.08
N LEU A 180 -6.68 -11.53 26.17
CA LEU A 180 -6.61 -11.15 24.75
C LEU A 180 -7.61 -10.05 24.42
N VAL A 181 -7.19 -9.09 23.59
CA VAL A 181 -8.08 -8.06 23.03
C VAL A 181 -9.11 -8.74 22.14
N GLN A 182 -10.39 -8.46 22.35
CA GLN A 182 -11.44 -8.98 21.49
C GLN A 182 -11.47 -8.20 20.17
N HIS A 183 -11.51 -8.95 19.07
CA HIS A 183 -11.69 -8.41 17.73
C HIS A 183 -12.83 -9.16 17.04
N PRO A 184 -13.80 -8.47 16.40
CA PRO A 184 -15.02 -9.09 15.86
C PRO A 184 -14.80 -10.26 14.90
N ARG A 185 -13.69 -10.22 14.16
CA ARG A 185 -13.31 -11.23 13.15
C ARG A 185 -12.03 -12.00 13.49
N ALA A 186 -11.60 -12.01 14.75
CA ALA A 186 -10.46 -12.82 15.16
C ALA A 186 -10.90 -14.21 15.60
N VAL A 187 -10.26 -15.24 15.05
CA VAL A 187 -10.38 -16.63 15.48
C VAL A 187 -9.11 -17.01 16.24
N VAL A 188 -9.25 -17.43 17.49
CA VAL A 188 -8.13 -17.76 18.37
C VAL A 188 -8.04 -19.27 18.57
N HIS A 189 -6.88 -19.83 18.27
CA HIS A 189 -6.53 -21.25 18.40
C HIS A 189 -5.43 -21.41 19.44
N TRP A 190 -5.73 -22.09 20.54
CA TRP A 190 -4.72 -22.52 21.51
C TRP A 190 -4.18 -23.88 21.14
N VAL A 191 -2.86 -23.99 20.99
CA VAL A 191 -2.16 -25.19 20.51
C VAL A 191 -1.35 -25.81 21.65
N PRO A 192 -1.77 -26.96 22.21
CA PRO A 192 -1.00 -27.66 23.22
C PRO A 192 0.36 -28.09 22.68
N ARG A 193 1.44 -27.73 23.39
CA ARG A 193 2.79 -28.06 22.96
C ARG A 193 3.16 -29.51 23.28
N GLN A 194 3.44 -30.29 22.23
CA GLN A 194 4.03 -31.64 22.32
C GLN A 194 5.49 -31.66 21.86
N GLY A 195 5.92 -30.63 21.13
CA GLY A 195 7.28 -30.45 20.62
C GLY A 195 7.39 -29.21 19.73
N PRO A 196 8.57 -28.93 19.15
CA PRO A 196 8.81 -27.73 18.33
C PRO A 196 8.08 -27.74 16.98
N THR A 197 7.37 -28.82 16.63
CA THR A 197 6.55 -28.92 15.43
C THR A 197 5.07 -28.66 15.69
N SER A 198 4.62 -28.64 16.95
CA SER A 198 3.20 -28.56 17.31
C SER A 198 2.53 -27.32 16.71
N LEU A 199 3.11 -26.14 16.93
CA LEU A 199 2.59 -24.89 16.38
C LEU A 199 2.57 -24.87 14.85
N ALA A 200 3.63 -25.37 14.21
CA ALA A 200 3.69 -25.43 12.75
C ALA A 200 2.61 -26.37 12.19
N ALA A 201 2.38 -27.54 12.80
CA ALA A 201 1.40 -28.54 12.37
C ALA A 201 -0.05 -28.08 12.57
N ALA A 202 -0.31 -27.25 13.59
CA ALA A 202 -1.65 -26.76 13.90
C ALA A 202 -2.21 -25.77 12.86
N ILE A 203 -1.35 -25.08 12.10
CA ILE A 203 -1.81 -24.13 11.08
C ILE A 203 -2.59 -24.86 9.98
N GLU A 204 -3.83 -24.41 9.75
CA GLU A 204 -4.74 -24.98 8.77
C GLU A 204 -4.16 -24.96 7.34
N ALA A 205 -4.32 -26.07 6.62
CA ALA A 205 -3.96 -26.18 5.22
C ALA A 205 -5.09 -25.63 4.33
N ARG A 206 -5.12 -24.31 4.16
CA ARG A 206 -6.06 -23.58 3.29
C ARG A 206 -5.33 -22.58 2.40
N ASP A 207 -6.07 -21.89 1.54
CA ASP A 207 -5.52 -20.78 0.76
C ASP A 207 -5.22 -19.58 1.68
N TRP A 208 -3.94 -19.23 1.78
CA TRP A 208 -3.43 -18.07 2.52
C TRP A 208 -3.02 -16.90 1.61
N SER A 209 -3.46 -16.89 0.35
CA SER A 209 -3.17 -15.83 -0.62
C SER A 209 -3.39 -14.43 -0.05
N ASP A 210 -2.37 -13.57 -0.18
CA ASP A 210 -2.37 -12.17 0.29
C ASP A 210 -2.61 -11.96 1.79
N TRP A 211 -2.39 -12.97 2.64
CA TRP A 211 -2.34 -12.79 4.10
C TRP A 211 -0.99 -12.22 4.56
N TYR A 212 -1.01 -11.47 5.66
CA TYR A 212 0.22 -11.02 6.33
C TYR A 212 0.50 -11.85 7.58
N VAL A 213 1.74 -12.30 7.77
CA VAL A 213 2.14 -13.08 8.96
C VAL A 213 2.90 -12.23 9.96
N TRP A 214 2.44 -12.25 11.21
CA TRP A 214 3.20 -11.81 12.37
C TRP A 214 3.50 -12.99 13.29
N ALA A 215 4.71 -13.54 13.19
CA ALA A 215 5.16 -14.71 13.92
C ALA A 215 6.24 -14.33 14.96
N ALA A 216 5.88 -14.42 16.23
CA ALA A 216 6.73 -14.13 17.38
C ALA A 216 6.88 -15.29 18.41
N PRO A 217 6.87 -16.59 18.05
CA PRO A 217 6.94 -17.68 19.02
C PRO A 217 8.38 -17.91 19.53
N GLU A 218 8.53 -18.92 20.37
CA GLU A 218 9.82 -19.49 20.77
C GLU A 218 10.66 -19.98 19.57
N SER A 219 11.99 -19.95 19.71
CA SER A 219 12.93 -20.19 18.62
C SER A 219 12.84 -21.57 17.94
N GLY A 220 12.49 -22.63 18.67
CA GLY A 220 12.30 -23.98 18.14
C GLY A 220 11.09 -24.05 17.21
N SER A 221 9.92 -23.65 17.71
CA SER A 221 8.67 -23.53 16.96
C SER A 221 8.82 -22.63 15.73
N LEU A 222 9.52 -21.49 15.85
CA LEU A 222 9.75 -20.58 14.72
C LEU A 222 10.48 -21.25 13.55
N LYS A 223 11.44 -22.14 13.83
CA LYS A 223 12.23 -22.81 12.78
C LYS A 223 11.33 -23.67 11.88
N HIS A 224 10.44 -24.45 12.49
CA HIS A 224 9.51 -25.32 11.76
C HIS A 224 8.41 -24.50 11.07
N LEU A 225 7.90 -23.48 11.77
CA LEU A 225 6.91 -22.55 11.23
C LEU A 225 7.40 -21.85 9.95
N ARG A 226 8.62 -21.30 9.95
CA ARG A 226 9.19 -20.64 8.76
C ARG A 226 9.34 -21.56 7.57
N THR A 227 9.64 -22.83 7.82
CA THR A 227 9.77 -23.85 6.77
C THR A 227 8.39 -24.10 6.15
N ARG A 228 7.37 -24.35 6.99
CA ARG A 228 5.99 -24.58 6.54
C ARG A 228 5.40 -23.40 5.77
N LEU A 229 5.49 -22.18 6.33
CA LEU A 229 4.99 -20.96 5.69
C LEU A 229 5.59 -20.76 4.29
N ARG A 230 6.90 -21.01 4.13
CA ARG A 230 7.61 -20.79 2.86
C ARG A 230 7.39 -21.91 1.85
N GLU A 231 7.51 -23.17 2.27
CA GLU A 231 7.57 -24.32 1.38
C GLU A 231 6.19 -24.85 1.02
N GLU A 232 5.28 -24.87 2.00
CA GLU A 232 3.93 -25.41 1.84
C GLU A 232 2.95 -24.32 1.34
N PHE A 233 2.88 -23.20 2.05
CA PHE A 233 1.90 -22.13 1.73
C PHE A 233 2.43 -21.07 0.76
N GLY A 234 3.76 -20.91 0.65
CA GLY A 234 4.39 -19.99 -0.30
C GLY A 234 4.54 -18.54 0.17
N PHE A 235 4.45 -18.25 1.48
CA PHE A 235 4.54 -16.90 2.03
C PHE A 235 5.81 -16.14 1.56
N PRO A 236 5.67 -14.94 0.97
CA PRO A 236 6.79 -14.06 0.63
C PRO A 236 7.48 -13.55 1.89
N ARG A 237 8.81 -13.42 1.84
CA ARG A 237 9.59 -12.83 2.96
C ARG A 237 9.16 -11.41 3.31
N SER A 238 8.64 -10.64 2.36
CA SER A 238 8.16 -9.26 2.58
C SER A 238 6.86 -9.20 3.38
N GLU A 239 6.05 -10.25 3.33
CA GLU A 239 4.74 -10.35 4.00
C GLU A 239 4.83 -11.24 5.26
N THR A 240 6.03 -11.42 5.80
CA THR A 240 6.29 -12.26 6.98
C THR A 240 7.21 -11.54 7.94
N HIS A 241 6.66 -11.08 9.06
CA HIS A 241 7.45 -10.75 10.24
C HIS A 241 7.66 -12.04 11.04
N ALA A 242 8.92 -12.47 11.18
CA ALA A 242 9.27 -13.73 11.86
C ALA A 242 10.49 -13.53 12.75
N GLN A 243 10.27 -13.42 14.06
CA GLN A 243 11.32 -13.16 15.06
C GLN A 243 11.10 -14.03 16.30
N ALA A 244 12.13 -14.72 16.76
CA ALA A 244 12.04 -15.50 17.99
C ALA A 244 12.10 -14.57 19.20
N TYR A 245 11.14 -14.67 20.11
CA TYR A 245 11.11 -13.84 21.32
C TYR A 245 11.93 -14.47 22.46
N TRP A 246 12.02 -15.80 22.50
CA TRP A 246 12.73 -16.54 23.53
C TRP A 246 13.08 -17.99 23.09
N PHE A 247 13.67 -18.76 24.01
CA PHE A 247 14.17 -20.12 23.87
C PHE A 247 13.62 -20.93 25.03
N HIS A 248 12.87 -21.98 24.73
CA HIS A 248 12.35 -22.86 25.76
C HIS A 248 13.44 -23.61 26.53
N GLY A 249 13.26 -23.80 27.84
CA GLY A 249 14.14 -24.62 28.69
C GLY A 249 15.50 -23.99 29.01
N ARG A 250 15.68 -22.69 28.79
CA ARG A 250 16.95 -21.98 29.09
C ARG A 250 16.72 -20.81 30.02
N ALA A 251 17.53 -20.73 31.07
CA ALA A 251 17.65 -19.52 31.87
C ALA A 251 18.25 -18.43 30.99
N PHE A 252 17.51 -17.35 30.80
CA PHE A 252 18.01 -16.21 30.08
C PHE A 252 19.11 -15.54 30.89
N GLY A 253 20.26 -15.22 30.30
CA GLY A 253 21.34 -14.51 31.00
C GLY A 253 22.42 -15.41 31.62
N THR A 254 23.18 -16.12 30.78
CA THR A 254 24.54 -16.56 31.12
C THR A 254 25.43 -16.45 29.88
N ASN A 255 26.73 -16.20 30.11
CA ASN A 255 27.76 -16.19 29.09
C ASN A 255 27.62 -17.41 28.17
N ARG A 256 27.76 -17.22 26.84
CA ARG A 256 27.80 -18.31 25.85
C ARG A 256 29.05 -19.17 26.06
N SER A 257 29.14 -19.93 27.15
CA SER A 257 30.05 -21.06 27.26
C SER A 257 29.36 -22.32 26.72
N LYS A 258 30.13 -23.11 25.99
CA LYS A 258 29.73 -24.26 25.20
C LYS A 258 29.23 -25.42 26.09
N ALA A 259 27.98 -25.37 26.56
CA ALA A 259 27.30 -26.58 27.02
C ALA A 259 26.63 -27.25 25.81
N VAL A 260 27.08 -28.47 25.48
CA VAL A 260 26.44 -29.36 24.51
C VAL A 260 25.06 -29.74 25.09
N PRO A 261 23.96 -29.71 24.31
CA PRO A 261 22.68 -30.20 24.80
C PRO A 261 22.79 -31.70 25.08
N GLU A 262 22.48 -32.14 26.30
CA GLU A 262 22.01 -33.52 26.49
C GLU A 262 20.65 -33.61 25.79
N GLU A 263 20.58 -34.41 24.73
CA GLU A 263 19.31 -34.85 24.18
C GLU A 263 18.55 -35.61 25.28
N PRO A 264 17.29 -35.27 25.58
CA PRO A 264 16.50 -36.10 26.47
C PRO A 264 16.36 -37.47 25.83
N THR A 265 16.84 -38.51 26.53
CA THR A 265 16.58 -39.91 26.20
C THR A 265 15.07 -40.09 25.97
N PRO A 266 14.63 -40.70 24.86
CA PRO A 266 13.22 -40.95 24.64
C PRO A 266 12.73 -41.85 25.77
N VAL A 267 11.84 -41.33 26.61
CA VAL A 267 11.04 -42.18 27.48
C VAL A 267 10.02 -42.83 26.55
N GLU A 268 10.20 -44.12 26.32
CA GLU A 268 9.25 -44.98 25.62
C GLU A 268 7.99 -45.10 26.50
N VAL A 269 7.11 -44.10 26.45
CA VAL A 269 5.78 -44.19 27.04
C VAL A 269 4.90 -44.88 26.00
N ALA A 270 4.50 -46.11 26.32
CA ALA A 270 3.57 -46.90 25.55
C ALA A 270 2.36 -46.05 25.13
N SER A 271 2.16 -45.94 23.81
CA SER A 271 1.01 -45.29 23.20
C SER A 271 -0.28 -46.02 23.62
N ALA A 272 -0.97 -45.49 24.61
CA ALA A 272 -2.40 -45.73 24.75
C ALA A 272 -3.12 -44.99 23.60
N PRO A 273 -4.12 -45.61 22.94
CA PRO A 273 -4.79 -44.98 21.83
C PRO A 273 -5.58 -43.76 22.34
N VAL A 274 -5.18 -42.58 21.89
CA VAL A 274 -5.97 -41.37 22.04
C VAL A 274 -7.25 -41.57 21.24
N ALA A 275 -8.40 -41.47 21.90
CA ALA A 275 -9.69 -41.39 21.24
C ALA A 275 -9.70 -40.15 20.34
N THR A 276 -9.68 -40.36 19.02
CA THR A 276 -9.98 -39.35 18.02
C THR A 276 -11.38 -38.81 18.25
N PRO A 277 -11.58 -37.49 18.37
CA PRO A 277 -12.90 -36.91 18.13
C PRO A 277 -13.25 -37.20 16.66
N GLU A 278 -14.32 -37.95 16.44
CA GLU A 278 -14.89 -38.18 15.12
C GLU A 278 -15.28 -36.82 14.51
N GLY A 279 -14.77 -36.51 13.31
CA GLY A 279 -15.27 -35.40 12.50
C GLY A 279 -14.26 -34.40 11.92
N GLN A 280 -13.04 -34.80 11.54
CA GLN A 280 -12.21 -33.97 10.64
C GLN A 280 -11.95 -34.69 9.33
N ASN A 281 -12.49 -34.10 8.26
CA ASN A 281 -12.27 -34.45 6.86
C ASN A 281 -10.79 -34.68 6.56
N ALA A 282 -10.51 -35.66 5.69
CA ALA A 282 -9.21 -35.83 5.06
C ALA A 282 -8.74 -34.47 4.48
N ALA A 283 -7.65 -33.93 5.02
CA ALA A 283 -7.13 -32.62 4.64
C ALA A 283 -6.77 -32.61 3.15
N ALA A 284 -7.34 -31.65 2.41
CA ALA A 284 -6.97 -31.37 1.03
C ALA A 284 -5.46 -31.05 0.95
N PRO A 285 -4.78 -31.34 -0.19
CA PRO A 285 -3.39 -30.98 -0.36
C PRO A 285 -3.21 -29.46 -0.19
N PRO A 286 -2.13 -29.01 0.46
CA PRO A 286 -1.91 -27.59 0.71
C PRO A 286 -1.88 -26.79 -0.59
N VAL A 287 -2.74 -25.77 -0.66
CA VAL A 287 -2.81 -24.85 -1.81
C VAL A 287 -1.71 -23.81 -1.62
N ARG A 288 -0.77 -23.76 -2.57
CA ARG A 288 0.26 -22.72 -2.58
C ARG A 288 -0.40 -21.40 -2.96
N GLY A 289 -0.38 -20.43 -2.06
CA GLY A 289 -1.06 -19.15 -2.25
C GLY A 289 -0.49 -18.34 -3.42
N SER A 290 -1.33 -17.47 -3.97
CA SER A 290 -0.96 -16.38 -4.88
C SER A 290 -0.68 -15.10 -4.07
N TRP A 291 0.31 -14.31 -4.50
CA TRP A 291 0.80 -13.19 -3.69
C TRP A 291 1.00 -11.94 -4.53
N ARG A 292 0.29 -10.86 -4.19
CA ARG A 292 0.48 -9.51 -4.72
C ARG A 292 1.90 -9.01 -4.50
N ALA A 293 2.56 -9.42 -3.42
CA ALA A 293 3.95 -9.08 -3.15
C ALA A 293 4.93 -9.62 -4.22
N GLN A 294 4.57 -10.72 -4.89
CA GLN A 294 5.39 -11.33 -5.95
C GLN A 294 5.04 -10.80 -7.34
N SER A 295 4.02 -9.94 -7.47
CA SER A 295 3.52 -9.43 -8.74
C SER A 295 4.59 -8.68 -9.56
N ALA A 296 5.45 -7.88 -8.92
CA ALA A 296 6.58 -7.24 -9.60
C ALA A 296 7.53 -8.25 -10.25
N GLY A 297 7.83 -9.36 -9.55
CA GLY A 297 8.67 -10.43 -10.06
C GLY A 297 8.04 -11.17 -11.24
N ARG A 298 6.72 -11.42 -11.19
CA ARG A 298 5.99 -12.03 -12.31
C ARG A 298 6.00 -11.14 -13.56
N LEU A 299 5.80 -9.83 -13.39
CA LEU A 299 5.84 -8.88 -14.50
C LEU A 299 7.22 -8.80 -15.17
N LEU A 300 8.28 -8.82 -14.36
CA LEU A 300 9.67 -8.68 -14.80
C LEU A 300 10.34 -10.01 -15.17
N ALA A 301 9.69 -11.15 -14.93
CA ALA A 301 10.23 -12.47 -15.24
C ALA A 301 10.77 -12.59 -16.69
N PRO A 302 10.06 -12.10 -17.73
CA PRO A 302 10.56 -12.14 -19.11
C PRO A 302 11.84 -11.32 -19.36
N LEU A 303 12.13 -10.34 -18.49
CA LEU A 303 13.28 -9.44 -18.60
C LEU A 303 14.47 -9.87 -17.73
N THR A 304 14.28 -10.81 -16.80
CA THR A 304 15.28 -11.11 -15.75
C THR A 304 16.64 -11.49 -16.35
N SER A 305 16.67 -12.35 -17.38
CA SER A 305 17.91 -12.72 -18.07
C SER A 305 18.59 -11.52 -18.75
N ARG A 306 17.82 -10.63 -19.37
CA ARG A 306 18.32 -9.42 -20.05
C ARG A 306 18.88 -8.42 -19.05
N LEU A 307 18.23 -8.25 -17.90
CA LEU A 307 18.70 -7.38 -16.83
C LEU A 307 20.01 -7.90 -16.20
N ILE A 308 20.15 -9.22 -16.04
CA ILE A 308 21.41 -9.84 -15.59
C ILE A 308 22.52 -9.58 -16.60
N VAL A 309 22.27 -9.79 -17.89
CA VAL A 309 23.23 -9.49 -18.97
C VAL A 309 23.60 -8.01 -18.97
N ALA A 310 22.62 -7.11 -18.82
CA ALA A 310 22.85 -5.67 -18.73
C ALA A 310 23.75 -5.31 -17.54
N GLY A 311 23.52 -5.92 -16.37
CA GLY A 311 24.36 -5.74 -15.19
C GLY A 311 25.80 -6.20 -15.42
N ILE A 312 25.99 -7.41 -15.95
CA ILE A 312 27.33 -7.94 -16.26
C ILE A 312 28.04 -7.05 -17.30
N ALA A 313 27.35 -6.70 -18.38
CA ALA A 313 27.87 -5.82 -19.42
C ALA A 313 28.25 -4.45 -18.85
N GLN A 314 27.40 -3.85 -18.01
CA GLN A 314 27.70 -2.58 -17.37
C GLN A 314 28.92 -2.68 -16.47
N GLY A 315 29.11 -3.79 -15.75
CA GLY A 315 30.33 -4.03 -14.98
C GLY A 315 31.58 -4.00 -15.84
N ILE A 316 31.56 -4.67 -16.99
CA ILE A 316 32.66 -4.65 -17.96
C ILE A 316 32.88 -3.23 -18.51
N VAL A 317 31.81 -2.55 -18.94
CA VAL A 317 31.87 -1.16 -19.43
C VAL A 317 32.50 -0.25 -18.39
N THR A 318 32.11 -0.39 -17.14
CA THR A 318 32.64 0.40 -16.02
C THR A 318 34.15 0.18 -15.85
N LEU A 319 34.62 -1.07 -15.92
CA LEU A 319 36.06 -1.37 -15.86
C LEU A 319 36.82 -0.81 -17.07
N VAL A 320 36.26 -0.90 -18.27
CA VAL A 320 36.83 -0.31 -19.50
C VAL A 320 36.91 1.21 -19.38
N GLN A 321 35.88 1.87 -18.84
CA GLN A 321 35.87 3.32 -18.61
C GLN A 321 36.89 3.77 -17.56
N LEU A 322 37.26 2.89 -16.62
CA LEU A 322 38.31 3.17 -15.63
C LEU A 322 39.72 2.97 -16.19
N ALA A 323 39.91 2.10 -17.18
CA ALA A 323 41.23 1.76 -17.72
C ALA A 323 42.01 2.98 -18.27
N PRO A 324 41.43 3.95 -18.99
CA PRO A 324 42.13 5.16 -19.42
C PRO A 324 42.77 5.96 -18.28
N PHE A 325 42.14 5.99 -17.10
CA PHE A 325 42.70 6.69 -15.94
C PHE A 325 43.93 5.96 -15.39
N VAL A 326 43.92 4.63 -15.39
CA VAL A 326 45.09 3.81 -15.01
C VAL A 326 46.21 3.97 -16.04
N LEU A 327 45.88 3.97 -17.33
CA LEU A 327 46.86 4.21 -18.39
C LEU A 327 47.42 5.63 -18.34
N LEU A 328 46.63 6.63 -17.95
CA LEU A 328 47.12 8.01 -17.77
C LEU A 328 48.14 8.11 -16.64
N VAL A 329 47.93 7.37 -15.54
CA VAL A 329 48.94 7.25 -14.46
C VAL A 329 50.21 6.62 -15.01
N GLU A 330 50.10 5.49 -15.70
CA GLU A 330 51.27 4.76 -16.18
C GLU A 330 52.02 5.55 -17.27
N LEU A 331 51.29 6.28 -18.12
CA LEU A 331 51.87 7.23 -19.08
C LEU A 331 52.69 8.29 -18.35
N SER A 332 52.14 8.86 -17.27
CA SER A 332 52.83 9.86 -16.46
C SER A 332 54.09 9.29 -15.80
N ARG A 333 54.03 8.03 -15.33
CA ARG A 333 55.19 7.32 -14.76
C ARG A 333 56.29 7.11 -15.79
N LEU A 334 55.95 6.60 -16.98
CA LEU A 334 56.91 6.37 -18.06
C LEU A 334 57.54 7.68 -18.55
N LEU A 335 56.75 8.75 -18.65
CA LEU A 335 57.24 10.07 -19.03
C LEU A 335 58.27 10.60 -18.02
N LEU A 336 57.99 10.46 -16.72
CA LEU A 336 58.92 10.87 -15.65
C LEU A 336 60.16 9.99 -15.56
N ALA A 337 60.09 8.73 -16.01
CA ALA A 337 61.22 7.81 -16.08
C ALA A 337 62.09 8.01 -17.34
N GLY A 338 61.73 8.91 -18.25
CA GLY A 338 62.46 9.16 -19.50
C GLY A 338 62.31 8.04 -20.54
N ALA A 339 61.15 7.36 -20.55
CA ALA A 339 60.85 6.30 -21.52
C ALA A 339 60.87 6.79 -22.98
N PRO A 340 61.17 5.92 -23.97
CA PRO A 340 61.20 6.29 -25.38
C PRO A 340 59.81 6.70 -25.89
N ALA A 341 59.78 7.65 -26.85
CA ALA A 341 58.55 8.22 -27.38
C ALA A 341 57.57 7.17 -27.95
N GLU A 342 58.07 6.08 -28.53
CA GLU A 342 57.27 4.98 -29.07
C GLU A 342 56.38 4.31 -28.01
N GLN A 343 56.91 4.07 -26.80
CA GLN A 343 56.14 3.49 -25.69
C GLN A 343 55.06 4.46 -25.18
N LEU A 344 55.38 5.75 -25.11
CA LEU A 344 54.44 6.80 -24.71
C LEU A 344 53.27 6.92 -25.70
N TRP A 345 53.56 6.95 -27.00
CA TRP A 345 52.53 6.97 -28.05
C TRP A 345 51.66 5.72 -28.03
N THR A 346 52.27 4.54 -27.86
CA THR A 346 51.54 3.27 -27.78
C THR A 346 50.53 3.30 -26.63
N LEU A 347 50.96 3.73 -25.45
CA LEU A 347 50.10 3.79 -24.27
C LEU A 347 49.00 4.86 -24.41
N GLY A 348 49.35 6.03 -24.97
CA GLY A 348 48.38 7.09 -25.25
C GLY A 348 47.30 6.67 -26.25
N ILE A 349 47.68 5.96 -27.32
CA ILE A 349 46.74 5.39 -28.29
C ILE A 349 45.81 4.39 -27.60
N TRP A 350 46.35 3.47 -26.78
CA TRP A 350 45.52 2.52 -26.02
C TRP A 350 44.54 3.22 -25.06
N ALA A 351 44.95 4.31 -24.41
CA ALA A 351 44.05 5.08 -23.56
C ALA A 351 42.88 5.69 -24.34
N VAL A 352 43.14 6.26 -25.52
CA VAL A 352 42.10 6.81 -26.42
C VAL A 352 41.20 5.70 -26.95
N VAL A 353 41.77 4.56 -27.36
CA VAL A 353 41.01 3.40 -27.85
C VAL A 353 40.09 2.85 -26.77
N LEU A 354 40.58 2.66 -25.54
CA LEU A 354 39.76 2.17 -24.43
C LEU A 354 38.70 3.20 -23.98
N MET A 355 39.01 4.50 -24.03
CA MET A 355 38.02 5.54 -23.80
C MET A 355 36.91 5.48 -24.84
N GLY A 356 37.26 5.43 -26.13
CA GLY A 356 36.30 5.30 -27.23
C GLY A 356 35.49 4.01 -27.14
N ALA A 357 36.12 2.89 -26.80
CA ALA A 357 35.45 1.61 -26.57
C ALA A 357 34.48 1.68 -25.39
N GLY A 358 34.86 2.30 -24.27
CA GLY A 358 34.00 2.48 -23.10
C GLY A 358 32.75 3.32 -23.42
N VAL A 359 32.91 4.41 -24.18
CA VAL A 359 31.77 5.24 -24.65
C VAL A 359 30.89 4.46 -25.62
N LEU A 360 31.49 3.78 -26.60
CA LEU A 360 30.75 3.00 -27.60
C LEU A 360 29.98 1.84 -26.96
N LEU A 361 30.62 1.06 -26.10
CA LEU A 361 29.97 -0.05 -25.39
C LEU A 361 28.83 0.45 -24.48
N SER A 362 29.03 1.58 -23.80
CA SER A 362 27.97 2.21 -23.00
C SER A 362 26.79 2.64 -23.87
N ALA A 363 27.05 3.25 -25.03
CA ALA A 363 26.00 3.68 -25.96
C ALA A 363 25.25 2.48 -26.57
N LEU A 364 25.97 1.42 -26.95
CA LEU A 364 25.38 0.19 -27.48
C LEU A 364 24.53 -0.54 -26.42
N LEU A 365 25.03 -0.62 -25.18
CA LEU A 365 24.30 -1.20 -24.06
C LEU A 365 23.01 -0.42 -23.79
N LEU A 366 23.10 0.91 -23.72
CA LEU A 366 21.95 1.77 -23.45
C LEU A 366 20.92 1.71 -24.59
N LEU A 367 21.38 1.73 -25.85
CA LEU A 367 20.51 1.57 -27.02
C LEU A 367 19.79 0.21 -27.01
N TRP A 368 20.53 -0.88 -26.79
CA TRP A 368 19.95 -2.22 -26.70
C TRP A 368 18.88 -2.29 -25.60
N LEU A 369 19.16 -1.70 -24.44
CA LEU A 369 18.25 -1.74 -23.31
C LEU A 369 16.99 -0.88 -23.55
N HIS A 370 17.11 0.27 -24.22
CA HIS A 370 15.95 1.05 -24.66
C HIS A 370 15.11 0.33 -25.72
N VAL A 371 15.71 -0.44 -26.62
CA VAL A 371 14.96 -1.27 -27.59
C VAL A 371 14.21 -2.39 -26.87
N VAL A 372 14.85 -3.05 -25.90
CA VAL A 372 14.22 -4.07 -25.05
C VAL A 372 13.04 -3.48 -24.28
N ASP A 373 13.22 -2.32 -23.66
CA ASP A 373 12.18 -1.62 -22.92
C ASP A 373 11.03 -1.16 -23.83
N ALA A 374 11.31 -0.59 -25.01
CA ALA A 374 10.27 -0.17 -25.93
C ALA A 374 9.36 -1.34 -26.36
N GLY A 375 9.94 -2.51 -26.63
CA GLY A 375 9.19 -3.73 -26.94
C GLY A 375 8.34 -4.21 -25.76
N PHE A 376 8.91 -4.20 -24.55
CA PHE A 376 8.20 -4.58 -23.33
C PHE A 376 7.08 -3.60 -22.98
N SER A 377 7.36 -2.29 -23.00
CA SER A 377 6.43 -1.21 -22.73
C SER A 377 5.25 -1.21 -23.71
N ARG A 378 5.50 -1.50 -25.00
CA ARG A 378 4.42 -1.68 -25.99
C ARG A 378 3.50 -2.84 -25.62
N ALA A 379 4.07 -4.02 -25.33
CA ALA A 379 3.28 -5.18 -24.94
C ALA A 379 2.51 -4.94 -23.63
N LEU A 380 3.12 -4.25 -22.68
CA LEU A 380 2.52 -3.89 -21.41
C LEU A 380 1.34 -2.93 -21.59
N ARG A 381 1.50 -1.86 -22.39
CA ARG A 381 0.41 -0.93 -22.68
C ARG A 381 -0.76 -1.61 -23.41
N GLN A 382 -0.47 -2.52 -24.34
CA GLN A 382 -1.51 -3.33 -24.99
C GLN A 382 -2.27 -4.20 -23.99
N ARG A 383 -1.56 -4.86 -23.06
CA ARG A 383 -2.19 -5.64 -21.98
C ARG A 383 -3.01 -4.77 -21.04
N LEU A 384 -2.49 -3.60 -20.64
CA LEU A 384 -3.21 -2.65 -19.78
C LEU A 384 -4.49 -2.16 -20.46
N LEU A 385 -4.43 -1.76 -21.73
CA LEU A 385 -5.62 -1.35 -22.49
C LEU A 385 -6.64 -2.49 -22.61
N ALA A 386 -6.20 -3.70 -22.95
CA ALA A 386 -7.07 -4.87 -23.04
C ALA A 386 -7.72 -5.21 -21.69
N THR A 387 -6.95 -5.12 -20.60
CA THR A 387 -7.45 -5.34 -19.23
C THR A 387 -8.47 -4.26 -18.87
N MET A 388 -8.12 -2.98 -19.03
CA MET A 388 -9.01 -1.84 -18.73
C MET A 388 -10.32 -1.88 -19.51
N SER A 389 -10.32 -2.37 -20.75
CA SER A 389 -11.55 -2.54 -21.54
C SER A 389 -12.49 -3.65 -21.04
N ARG A 390 -12.02 -4.50 -20.12
CA ARG A 390 -12.76 -5.66 -19.57
C ARG A 390 -12.93 -5.61 -18.06
N LEU A 391 -12.37 -4.59 -17.41
CA LEU A 391 -12.60 -4.39 -15.98
C LEU A 391 -14.06 -3.97 -15.76
N PRO A 392 -14.68 -4.41 -14.65
CA PRO A 392 -16.00 -3.93 -14.27
C PRO A 392 -16.01 -2.40 -14.16
N LEU A 393 -17.07 -1.74 -14.65
CA LEU A 393 -17.15 -0.27 -14.67
C LEU A 393 -17.01 0.33 -13.27
N GLY A 394 -17.52 -0.34 -12.23
CA GLY A 394 -17.36 0.12 -10.86
C GLY A 394 -15.93 0.06 -10.31
N TRP A 395 -15.00 -0.61 -10.99
CA TRP A 395 -13.56 -0.51 -10.67
C TRP A 395 -13.05 0.92 -10.90
N PHE A 396 -13.53 1.61 -11.93
CA PHE A 396 -13.17 2.99 -12.27
C PHE A 396 -13.78 3.98 -11.29
N ASP A 397 -15.07 3.81 -10.97
CA ASP A 397 -15.78 4.66 -10.00
C ASP A 397 -15.10 4.60 -8.62
N ALA A 398 -14.62 3.43 -8.21
CA ALA A 398 -13.94 3.26 -6.93
C ALA A 398 -12.53 3.87 -6.86
N ARG A 399 -11.84 4.09 -7.98
CA ARG A 399 -10.40 4.43 -8.00
C ARG A 399 -10.08 5.85 -8.47
N GLY A 400 -11.03 6.57 -9.04
CA GLY A 400 -10.84 7.96 -9.47
C GLY A 400 -9.80 8.15 -10.59
N SER A 401 -9.84 9.29 -11.26
CA SER A 401 -8.98 9.56 -12.43
C SER A 401 -7.48 9.63 -12.10
N GLY A 402 -7.13 10.06 -10.88
CA GLY A 402 -5.74 10.16 -10.42
C GLY A 402 -5.03 8.81 -10.33
N ARG A 403 -5.68 7.78 -9.77
CA ARG A 403 -5.09 6.44 -9.65
C ARG A 403 -4.94 5.77 -11.02
N VAL A 404 -5.87 6.00 -11.93
CA VAL A 404 -5.79 5.50 -13.31
C VAL A 404 -4.62 6.17 -14.05
N THR A 405 -4.47 7.49 -13.93
CA THR A 405 -3.33 8.23 -14.49
C THR A 405 -2.00 7.71 -13.93
N GLN A 406 -1.94 7.46 -12.63
CA GLN A 406 -0.75 6.90 -11.98
C GLN A 406 -0.35 5.54 -12.58
N LEU A 407 -1.32 4.64 -12.81
CA LEU A 407 -1.05 3.31 -13.38
C LEU A 407 -0.61 3.37 -14.85
N VAL A 408 -1.23 4.24 -15.66
CA VAL A 408 -1.02 4.29 -17.11
C VAL A 408 0.19 5.13 -17.49
N GLN A 409 0.48 6.20 -16.74
CA GLN A 409 1.53 7.16 -17.06
C GLN A 409 2.72 7.02 -16.09
N ASP A 410 2.54 7.38 -14.82
CA ASP A 410 3.65 7.51 -13.87
C ASP A 410 4.35 6.18 -13.59
N ASP A 411 3.58 5.12 -13.37
CA ASP A 411 4.13 3.78 -13.10
C ASP A 411 4.85 3.22 -14.35
N THR A 412 4.38 3.55 -15.56
CA THR A 412 5.08 3.13 -16.79
C THR A 412 6.40 3.88 -16.99
N LEU A 413 6.50 5.13 -16.54
CA LEU A 413 7.75 5.91 -16.54
C LEU A 413 8.74 5.39 -15.48
N ALA A 414 8.25 5.05 -14.29
CA ALA A 414 9.09 4.43 -13.25
C ALA A 414 9.62 3.07 -13.71
N LEU A 415 8.80 2.28 -14.41
CA LEU A 415 9.19 1.00 -14.98
C LEU A 415 10.20 1.15 -16.13
N HIS A 416 10.05 2.17 -16.96
CA HIS A 416 11.05 2.52 -17.98
C HIS A 416 12.42 2.74 -17.35
N TYR A 417 12.51 3.58 -16.31
CA TYR A 417 13.77 3.81 -15.59
C TYR A 417 14.33 2.51 -14.98
N LEU A 418 13.48 1.66 -14.40
CA LEU A 418 13.90 0.37 -13.83
C LEU A 418 14.60 -0.51 -14.87
N VAL A 419 13.98 -0.64 -16.04
CA VAL A 419 14.44 -1.55 -17.10
C VAL A 419 15.68 -1.00 -17.79
N THR A 420 15.78 0.32 -17.97
CA THR A 420 16.81 0.96 -18.81
C THR A 420 18.00 1.56 -18.07
N HIS A 421 17.80 2.10 -16.87
CA HIS A 421 18.83 2.89 -16.18
C HIS A 421 19.16 2.32 -14.80
N ALA A 422 18.17 1.87 -14.03
CA ALA A 422 18.37 1.55 -12.62
C ALA A 422 19.38 0.41 -12.39
N VAL A 423 19.33 -0.66 -13.18
CA VAL A 423 20.29 -1.78 -13.08
C VAL A 423 21.70 -1.34 -13.50
N PRO A 424 21.92 -0.71 -14.68
CA PRO A 424 23.23 -0.16 -15.03
C PRO A 424 23.77 0.82 -13.98
N ASP A 425 22.96 1.78 -13.54
CA ASP A 425 23.37 2.80 -12.58
C ASP A 425 23.79 2.17 -11.24
N ALA A 426 23.01 1.22 -10.72
CA ALA A 426 23.33 0.52 -9.48
C ALA A 426 24.62 -0.30 -9.60
N VAL A 427 24.81 -1.02 -10.70
CA VAL A 427 26.01 -1.83 -10.93
C VAL A 427 27.25 -0.94 -11.12
N ALA A 428 27.15 0.13 -11.90
CA ALA A 428 28.22 1.09 -12.08
C ALA A 428 28.60 1.77 -10.76
N ALA A 429 27.59 2.15 -9.96
CA ALA A 429 27.79 2.75 -8.64
C ALA A 429 28.43 1.79 -7.62
N ALA A 430 28.25 0.47 -7.77
CA ALA A 430 28.91 -0.52 -6.93
C ALA A 430 30.33 -0.87 -7.42
N ILE A 431 30.49 -1.18 -8.71
CA ILE A 431 31.74 -1.69 -9.28
C ILE A 431 32.80 -0.59 -9.36
N ALA A 432 32.44 0.63 -9.78
CA ALA A 432 33.42 1.71 -9.94
C ALA A 432 34.21 2.03 -8.66
N PRO A 433 33.58 2.30 -7.50
CA PRO A 433 34.33 2.60 -6.28
C PRO A 433 35.11 1.38 -5.78
N ILE A 434 34.57 0.16 -5.89
CA ILE A 434 35.29 -1.05 -5.47
C ILE A 434 36.55 -1.26 -6.31
N ALA A 435 36.45 -1.17 -7.64
CA ALA A 435 37.58 -1.34 -8.54
C ALA A 435 38.67 -0.28 -8.30
N VAL A 436 38.26 0.99 -8.14
CA VAL A 436 39.19 2.08 -7.80
C VAL A 436 39.85 1.85 -6.44
N LEU A 437 39.08 1.46 -5.43
CA LEU A 437 39.61 1.20 -4.09
C LEU A 437 40.65 0.08 -4.10
N VAL A 438 40.34 -1.05 -4.76
CA VAL A 438 41.29 -2.18 -4.92
C VAL A 438 42.57 -1.71 -5.60
N TYR A 439 42.46 -0.95 -6.68
CA TYR A 439 43.62 -0.38 -7.37
C TYR A 439 44.46 0.53 -6.45
N LEU A 440 43.82 1.44 -5.70
CA LEU A 440 44.52 2.35 -4.79
C LEU A 440 45.19 1.60 -3.62
N PHE A 441 44.59 0.53 -3.10
CA PHE A 441 45.22 -0.31 -2.06
C PHE A 441 46.48 -1.02 -2.57
N VAL A 442 46.47 -1.46 -3.83
CA VAL A 442 47.64 -2.07 -4.46
C VAL A 442 48.76 -1.06 -4.64
N VAL A 443 48.44 0.20 -4.95
CA VAL A 443 49.44 1.28 -5.10
C VAL A 443 50.04 1.68 -3.75
N ASP A 444 49.21 2.06 -2.78
CA ASP A 444 49.66 2.35 -1.41
C ASP A 444 48.50 2.18 -0.40
N TRP A 445 48.61 1.16 0.44
CA TRP A 445 47.59 0.82 1.43
C TRP A 445 47.40 1.92 2.49
N ARG A 446 48.39 2.78 2.76
CA ARG A 446 48.33 3.79 3.83
C ARG A 446 47.42 4.96 3.41
N ILE A 447 47.61 5.48 2.19
CA ILE A 447 46.72 6.52 1.66
C ILE A 447 45.34 5.93 1.35
N ALA A 448 45.27 4.70 0.83
CA ALA A 448 43.99 4.05 0.58
C ALA A 448 43.16 3.87 1.87
N LEU A 449 43.79 3.48 2.98
CA LEU A 449 43.14 3.40 4.29
C LEU A 449 42.67 4.78 4.79
N LEU A 450 43.46 5.83 4.57
CA LEU A 450 43.07 7.21 4.88
C LEU A 450 41.82 7.64 4.10
N LEU A 451 41.69 7.24 2.84
CA LEU A 451 40.52 7.59 2.01
C LEU A 451 39.24 6.87 2.44
N LEU A 452 39.34 5.78 3.20
CA LEU A 452 38.16 5.14 3.82
C LEU A 452 37.62 5.93 5.00
N LEU A 453 38.41 6.83 5.61
CA LEU A 453 37.96 7.61 6.77
C LEU A 453 36.77 8.53 6.43
N PRO A 454 36.81 9.40 5.40
CA PRO A 454 35.64 10.18 4.98
C PRO A 454 34.41 9.32 4.66
N VAL A 455 34.61 8.14 4.06
CA VAL A 455 33.54 7.20 3.70
C VAL A 455 32.89 6.62 4.96
N PHE A 456 33.70 6.19 5.91
CA PHE A 456 33.23 5.69 7.20
C PHE A 456 32.49 6.79 7.97
N VAL A 457 33.04 8.01 8.02
CA VAL A 457 32.39 9.18 8.63
C VAL A 457 31.04 9.46 7.96
N TYR A 458 30.96 9.40 6.63
CA TYR A 458 29.70 9.57 5.90
C TYR A 458 28.68 8.49 6.27
N ILE A 459 29.06 7.21 6.24
CA ILE A 459 28.15 6.10 6.56
C ILE A 459 27.61 6.22 7.98
N VAL A 460 28.49 6.50 8.95
CA VAL A 460 28.11 6.67 10.35
C VAL A 460 27.23 7.91 10.53
N ALA A 461 27.60 9.04 9.96
CA ALA A 461 26.82 10.28 10.07
C ALA A 461 25.45 10.15 9.39
N MET A 462 25.36 9.47 8.25
CA MET A 462 24.10 9.16 7.56
C MET A 462 23.25 8.20 8.40
N ALA A 463 23.84 7.13 8.96
CA ALA A 463 23.13 6.21 9.84
C ALA A 463 22.55 6.92 11.07
N ILE A 464 23.35 7.78 11.72
CA ILE A 464 22.89 8.61 12.83
C ILE A 464 21.74 9.54 12.37
N MET A 465 21.86 10.18 11.21
CA MET A 465 20.82 11.07 10.68
C MET A 465 19.51 10.32 10.38
N VAL A 466 19.59 9.10 9.84
CA VAL A 466 18.42 8.24 9.61
C VAL A 466 17.76 7.86 10.94
N VAL A 467 18.55 7.46 11.94
CA VAL A 467 18.04 7.12 13.28
C VAL A 467 17.42 8.35 13.96
N GLN A 468 18.07 9.51 13.94
CA GLN A 468 17.55 10.76 14.50
C GLN A 468 16.31 11.28 13.78
N SER A 469 16.20 11.03 12.47
CA SER A 469 14.98 11.33 11.71
C SER A 469 13.80 10.48 12.18
N GLY A 470 14.07 9.26 12.65
CA GLY A 470 13.09 8.39 13.29
C GLY A 470 11.80 8.25 12.47
N PRO A 471 10.61 8.52 13.06
CA PRO A 471 9.34 8.45 12.33
C PRO A 471 9.11 9.55 11.29
N ARG A 472 9.87 10.65 11.37
CA ARG A 472 9.56 11.87 10.63
C ARG A 472 9.69 11.63 9.12
N THR A 473 10.58 10.74 8.70
CA THR A 473 10.67 10.34 7.28
C THR A 473 9.37 9.73 6.76
N GLY A 474 8.70 8.88 7.54
CA GLY A 474 7.40 8.31 7.17
C GLY A 474 6.25 9.32 7.30
N GLN A 475 6.29 10.19 8.32
CA GLN A 475 5.32 11.29 8.45
C GLN A 475 5.41 12.28 7.29
N ALA A 476 6.60 12.53 6.75
CA ALA A 476 6.79 13.43 5.62
C ALA A 476 6.11 12.92 4.34
N MET A 477 6.11 11.61 4.11
CA MET A 477 5.39 11.00 2.99
C MET A 477 3.88 11.19 3.15
N ARG A 478 3.33 10.87 4.34
CA ARG A 478 1.91 11.09 4.68
C ARG A 478 1.51 12.56 4.55
N TRP A 479 2.34 13.48 5.03
CA TRP A 479 2.10 14.91 4.86
C TRP A 479 2.08 15.33 3.39
N SER A 480 2.94 14.75 2.56
CA SER A 480 2.92 15.01 1.11
C SER A 480 1.62 14.56 0.46
N GLU A 481 1.08 13.41 0.87
CA GLU A 481 -0.22 12.89 0.41
C GLU A 481 -1.37 13.77 0.88
N THR A 482 -1.44 14.07 2.18
CA THR A 482 -2.43 15.00 2.76
C THR A 482 -2.41 16.33 2.02
N MET A 483 -1.22 16.85 1.72
CA MET A 483 -1.09 18.13 1.02
C MET A 483 -1.56 18.06 -0.43
N ASN A 484 -1.35 16.93 -1.12
CA ASN A 484 -1.91 16.70 -2.46
C ASN A 484 -3.45 16.69 -2.44
N VAL A 485 -4.07 16.04 -1.45
CA VAL A 485 -5.53 16.02 -1.29
C VAL A 485 -6.08 17.42 -1.00
N GLU A 486 -5.52 18.12 -0.02
CA GLU A 486 -5.92 19.48 0.35
C GLU A 486 -5.71 20.47 -0.80
N ALA A 487 -4.63 20.32 -1.60
CA ALA A 487 -4.39 21.13 -2.78
C ALA A 487 -5.46 20.89 -3.85
N GLY A 488 -5.83 19.64 -4.10
CA GLY A 488 -6.92 19.27 -5.01
C GLY A 488 -8.24 19.92 -4.60
N ALA A 489 -8.65 19.72 -3.34
CA ALA A 489 -9.88 20.30 -2.80
C ALA A 489 -9.88 21.83 -2.85
N TYR A 490 -8.74 22.48 -2.59
CA TYR A 490 -8.61 23.92 -2.70
C TYR A 490 -8.80 24.44 -4.13
N LEU A 491 -8.25 23.72 -5.12
CA LEU A 491 -8.38 24.07 -6.53
C LEU A 491 -9.82 23.86 -7.04
N GLU A 492 -10.44 22.74 -6.69
CA GLU A 492 -11.84 22.44 -7.01
C GLU A 492 -12.80 23.43 -6.35
N GLY A 493 -12.54 23.80 -5.09
CA GLY A 493 -13.32 24.77 -4.33
C GLY A 493 -13.13 26.24 -4.72
N GLN A 494 -12.23 26.56 -5.67
CA GLN A 494 -11.94 27.95 -6.07
C GLN A 494 -13.19 28.78 -6.40
N PRO A 495 -14.16 28.29 -7.19
CA PRO A 495 -15.37 29.05 -7.50
C PRO A 495 -16.16 29.42 -6.25
N VAL A 496 -16.27 28.49 -5.29
CA VAL A 496 -16.99 28.70 -4.02
C VAL A 496 -16.23 29.68 -3.13
N ILE A 497 -14.92 29.48 -2.94
CA ILE A 497 -14.08 30.33 -2.10
C ILE A 497 -14.08 31.78 -2.57
N ARG A 498 -14.09 32.02 -3.90
CA ARG A 498 -14.15 33.37 -4.48
C ARG A 498 -15.50 34.07 -4.25
N VAL A 499 -16.59 33.32 -4.21
CA VAL A 499 -17.94 33.85 -4.02
C VAL A 499 -18.23 34.14 -2.55
N PHE A 500 -17.91 33.19 -1.66
CA PHE A 500 -18.27 33.28 -0.24
C PHE A 500 -17.18 33.92 0.64
N GLY A 501 -15.93 34.01 0.16
CA GLY A 501 -14.82 34.73 0.80
C GLY A 501 -14.28 34.11 2.10
N GLY A 502 -13.00 34.40 2.42
CA GLY A 502 -12.42 34.25 3.77
C GLY A 502 -11.39 33.13 3.97
N ALA A 503 -10.54 33.31 4.99
CA ALA A 503 -9.54 32.32 5.44
C ALA A 503 -10.13 31.11 6.18
N ALA A 504 -11.43 31.16 6.51
CA ALA A 504 -12.19 30.04 7.08
C ALA A 504 -12.77 29.09 6.01
N ALA A 505 -12.73 29.48 4.73
CA ALA A 505 -13.32 28.72 3.63
C ALA A 505 -12.38 27.63 3.04
N SER A 506 -11.13 27.54 3.50
CA SER A 506 -10.22 26.48 3.08
C SER A 506 -9.18 26.15 4.17
N THR A 507 -9.17 24.89 4.60
CA THR A 507 -8.20 24.29 5.52
C THR A 507 -6.78 24.26 4.97
N PHE A 508 -6.62 24.47 3.66
CA PHE A 508 -5.35 24.34 2.95
C PHE A 508 -4.23 25.17 3.60
N ARG A 509 -4.47 26.44 3.91
CA ARG A 509 -3.43 27.31 4.47
C ARG A 509 -3.00 26.88 5.87
N ALA A 510 -3.94 26.42 6.70
CA ALA A 510 -3.65 25.91 8.03
C ALA A 510 -2.83 24.61 7.95
N ARG A 511 -3.26 23.66 7.11
CA ARG A 511 -2.55 22.40 6.85
C ARG A 511 -1.17 22.61 6.24
N LEU A 512 -1.03 23.54 5.31
CA LEU A 512 0.26 23.93 4.74
C LEU A 512 1.17 24.53 5.81
N GLY A 513 0.63 25.34 6.73
CA GLY A 513 1.36 25.86 7.88
C GLY A 513 1.86 24.76 8.81
N GLU A 514 1.01 23.77 9.13
CA GLU A 514 1.38 22.58 9.91
C GLU A 514 2.47 21.76 9.21
N TYR A 515 2.35 21.55 7.89
CA TYR A 515 3.34 20.83 7.10
C TYR A 515 4.70 21.55 7.08
N ILE A 516 4.71 22.86 6.84
CA ILE A 516 5.93 23.67 6.88
C ILE A 516 6.54 23.66 8.28
N GLY A 517 5.73 23.79 9.34
CA GLY A 517 6.18 23.71 10.73
C GLY A 517 6.81 22.36 11.05
N PHE A 518 6.21 21.26 10.58
CA PHE A 518 6.78 19.92 10.66
C PHE A 518 8.14 19.82 9.94
N LEU A 519 8.23 20.32 8.70
CA LEU A 519 9.47 20.30 7.93
C LEU A 519 10.57 21.14 8.60
N ASP A 520 10.25 22.33 9.13
CA ASP A 520 11.21 23.19 9.82
C ASP A 520 11.71 22.51 11.10
N ALA A 521 10.81 22.01 11.95
CA ALA A 521 11.15 21.29 13.17
C ALA A 521 12.00 20.04 12.93
N TRP A 522 11.81 19.36 11.80
CA TRP A 522 12.59 18.17 11.43
C TRP A 522 13.92 18.49 10.74
N GLN A 523 13.89 19.32 9.70
CA GLN A 523 15.02 19.51 8.79
C GLN A 523 16.03 20.51 9.33
N ARG A 524 15.57 21.57 10.02
CA ARG A 524 16.43 22.67 10.47
C ARG A 524 17.47 22.28 11.50
N PRO A 525 17.17 21.45 12.52
CA PRO A 525 18.19 20.94 13.43
C PRO A 525 19.25 20.08 12.73
N LEU A 526 18.86 19.40 11.64
CA LEU A 526 19.74 18.51 10.87
C LEU A 526 20.58 19.24 9.81
N THR A 527 20.35 20.53 9.56
CA THR A 527 21.04 21.30 8.52
C THR A 527 22.56 21.28 8.70
N GLY A 528 23.04 21.47 9.93
CA GLY A 528 24.47 21.44 10.23
C GLY A 528 25.10 20.07 9.96
N GLN A 529 24.41 19.00 10.37
CA GLN A 529 24.84 17.63 10.10
C GLN A 529 24.85 17.32 8.60
N LYS A 530 23.83 17.75 7.85
CA LYS A 530 23.77 17.58 6.39
C LYS A 530 24.90 18.33 5.69
N ALA A 531 25.17 19.58 6.09
CA ALA A 531 26.28 20.35 5.56
C ALA A 531 27.63 19.68 5.86
N PHE A 532 27.79 19.07 7.04
CA PHE A 532 28.98 18.31 7.38
C PHE A 532 29.12 17.04 6.54
N ILE A 533 28.05 16.24 6.41
CA ILE A 533 28.00 15.04 5.54
C ILE A 533 28.36 15.40 4.09
N ASP A 534 27.80 16.49 3.57
CA ASP A 534 28.13 17.02 2.25
C ASP A 534 29.62 17.38 2.16
N LEU A 535 30.15 18.18 3.09
CA LEU A 535 31.54 18.61 3.11
C LEU A 535 32.53 17.43 3.13
N VAL A 536 32.26 16.39 3.92
CA VAL A 536 33.10 15.20 4.03
C VAL A 536 33.20 14.43 2.71
N THR A 537 32.16 14.49 1.87
CA THR A 537 32.12 13.78 0.58
C THR A 537 32.57 14.62 -0.60
N ARG A 538 32.93 15.89 -0.41
CA ARG A 538 33.40 16.76 -1.51
C ARG A 538 34.78 16.34 -2.02
N PRO A 539 35.04 16.45 -3.35
CA PRO A 539 36.35 16.16 -3.93
C PRO A 539 37.51 16.93 -3.28
N ALA A 540 37.26 18.17 -2.83
CA ALA A 540 38.27 19.00 -2.16
C ALA A 540 38.76 18.40 -0.83
N THR A 541 37.89 17.75 -0.06
CA THR A 541 38.26 17.09 1.20
C THR A 541 39.18 15.90 0.95
N PHE A 542 38.85 15.09 -0.05
CA PHE A 542 39.70 13.98 -0.50
C PHE A 542 41.05 14.49 -1.00
N LEU A 543 41.06 15.53 -1.84
CA LEU A 543 42.27 16.15 -2.35
C LEU A 543 43.18 16.65 -1.21
N LEU A 544 42.62 17.32 -0.21
CA LEU A 544 43.35 17.81 0.95
C LEU A 544 44.04 16.66 1.71
N LEU A 545 43.30 15.58 2.00
CA LEU A 545 43.83 14.41 2.71
C LEU A 545 44.93 13.70 1.91
N ILE A 546 44.71 13.53 0.60
CA ILE A 546 45.68 12.94 -0.33
C ILE A 546 46.96 13.77 -0.37
N CYS A 547 46.85 15.09 -0.55
CA CYS A 547 48.01 15.97 -0.60
C CYS A 547 48.76 16.02 0.72
N ALA A 548 48.06 16.09 1.87
CA ALA A 548 48.69 16.15 3.18
C ALA A 548 49.48 14.87 3.49
N MET A 549 48.84 13.70 3.37
CA MET A 549 49.49 12.41 3.62
C MET A 549 50.55 12.10 2.55
N GLY A 550 50.25 12.38 1.28
CA GLY A 550 51.19 12.20 0.18
C GLY A 550 52.46 13.01 0.38
N THR A 551 52.34 14.29 0.74
CA THR A 551 53.51 15.16 1.01
C THR A 551 54.37 14.60 2.14
N LEU A 552 53.76 14.15 3.24
CA LEU A 552 54.47 13.54 4.37
C LEU A 552 55.21 12.25 3.97
N LEU A 553 54.55 11.35 3.24
CA LEU A 553 55.16 10.09 2.80
C LEU A 553 56.29 10.32 1.78
N ILE A 554 56.17 11.33 0.94
CA ILE A 554 57.20 11.70 -0.03
C ILE A 554 58.42 12.31 0.67
N THR A 555 58.23 13.27 1.59
CA THR A 555 59.34 13.97 2.26
C THR A 555 60.11 13.06 3.23
N THR A 556 59.45 12.04 3.77
CA THR A 556 60.07 11.00 4.60
C THR A 556 60.75 9.88 3.78
N GLY A 557 60.64 9.91 2.45
CA GLY A 557 61.19 8.89 1.55
C GLY A 557 60.41 7.57 1.55
N ALA A 558 59.25 7.53 2.20
CA ALA A 558 58.41 6.34 2.33
C ALA A 558 57.52 6.06 1.08
N MET A 559 57.44 7.02 0.15
CA MET A 559 56.66 6.95 -1.10
C MET A 559 57.34 7.75 -2.21
N SER A 560 57.28 7.26 -3.45
CA SER A 560 57.67 8.04 -4.64
C SER A 560 56.60 9.07 -5.02
N PRO A 561 56.95 10.29 -5.48
CA PRO A 561 55.95 11.29 -5.92
C PRO A 561 54.99 10.76 -7.00
N VAL A 562 55.48 9.89 -7.88
CA VAL A 562 54.69 9.30 -8.98
C VAL A 562 53.58 8.38 -8.45
N ALA A 563 53.80 7.73 -7.30
CA ALA A 563 52.79 6.87 -6.68
C ALA A 563 51.60 7.65 -6.12
N LEU A 564 51.68 8.98 -6.02
CA LEU A 564 50.57 9.84 -5.59
C LEU A 564 49.57 10.14 -6.73
N LEU A 565 49.98 10.05 -8.00
CA LEU A 565 49.14 10.39 -9.17
C LEU A 565 47.82 9.60 -9.24
N PRO A 566 47.79 8.27 -9.00
CA PRO A 566 46.54 7.51 -8.90
C PRO A 566 45.54 8.11 -7.93
N PHE A 567 46.01 8.52 -6.75
CA PHE A 567 45.17 9.08 -5.70
C PHE A 567 44.59 10.43 -6.12
N LEU A 568 45.40 11.30 -6.74
CA LEU A 568 44.93 12.60 -7.21
C LEU A 568 43.84 12.50 -8.29
N LEU A 569 44.02 11.57 -9.24
CA LEU A 569 43.11 11.42 -10.39
C LEU A 569 41.83 10.63 -10.05
N LEU A 570 41.96 9.57 -9.26
CA LEU A 570 40.84 8.65 -8.98
C LEU A 570 40.28 8.84 -7.57
N GLY A 571 41.14 9.07 -6.58
CA GLY A 571 40.74 9.20 -5.17
C GLY A 571 39.86 10.42 -4.89
N THR A 572 39.99 11.50 -5.67
CA THR A 572 39.15 12.70 -5.54
C THR A 572 37.70 12.49 -6.00
N THR A 573 37.45 11.50 -6.86
CA THR A 573 36.09 11.20 -7.38
C THR A 573 35.29 10.27 -6.46
N PHE A 574 35.91 9.73 -5.41
CA PHE A 574 35.34 8.67 -4.58
C PHE A 574 34.05 9.09 -3.88
N GLY A 575 34.00 10.33 -3.37
CA GLY A 575 32.81 10.85 -2.69
C GLY A 575 31.56 10.92 -3.59
N ALA A 576 31.72 11.35 -4.85
CA ALA A 576 30.61 11.39 -5.80
C ALA A 576 30.12 9.98 -6.18
N ARG A 577 31.02 9.00 -6.28
CA ARG A 577 30.67 7.59 -6.56
C ARG A 577 29.82 6.98 -5.44
N LEU A 578 30.09 7.36 -4.18
CA LEU A 578 29.32 6.92 -3.02
C LEU A 578 27.86 7.42 -3.06
N LEU A 579 27.65 8.69 -3.44
CA LEU A 579 26.31 9.26 -3.59
C LEU A 579 25.50 8.57 -4.69
N GLY A 580 26.15 8.13 -5.78
CA GLY A 580 25.51 7.41 -6.89
C GLY A 580 24.80 6.11 -6.47
N VAL A 581 25.29 5.43 -5.43
CA VAL A 581 24.68 4.18 -4.91
C VAL A 581 23.27 4.43 -4.39
N GLY A 582 23.06 5.56 -3.69
CA GLY A 582 21.76 5.93 -3.14
C GLY A 582 20.71 6.18 -4.24
N TYR A 583 21.09 6.89 -5.29
CA TYR A 583 20.20 7.20 -6.41
C TYR A 583 19.80 5.94 -7.20
N GLY A 584 20.75 5.05 -7.51
CA GLY A 584 20.47 3.80 -8.23
C GLY A 584 19.52 2.87 -7.46
N LEU A 585 19.75 2.70 -6.15
CA LEU A 585 18.87 1.89 -5.29
C LEU A 585 17.47 2.51 -5.14
N GLY A 586 17.38 3.84 -5.08
CA GLY A 586 16.10 4.55 -5.04
C GLY A 586 15.23 4.27 -6.26
N GLY A 587 15.82 4.36 -7.46
CA GLY A 587 15.11 4.06 -8.70
C GLY A 587 14.70 2.60 -8.85
N LEU A 588 15.54 1.64 -8.40
CA LEU A 588 15.16 0.22 -8.33
C LEU A 588 13.91 0.01 -7.45
N ARG A 589 13.88 0.62 -6.26
CA ARG A 589 12.74 0.48 -5.33
C ARG A 589 11.46 1.08 -5.92
N ALA A 590 11.53 2.29 -6.48
CA ALA A 590 10.38 2.95 -7.11
C ALA A 590 9.83 2.12 -8.29
N GLY A 591 10.71 1.63 -9.15
CA GLY A 591 10.34 0.78 -10.29
C GLY A 591 9.71 -0.54 -9.90
N LEU A 592 10.21 -1.22 -8.85
CA LEU A 592 9.62 -2.46 -8.35
C LEU A 592 8.21 -2.24 -7.76
N LEU A 593 7.97 -1.10 -7.10
CA LEU A 593 6.64 -0.74 -6.60
C LEU A 593 5.65 -0.48 -7.75
N ALA A 594 6.10 0.25 -8.78
CA ALA A 594 5.31 0.46 -9.99
C ALA A 594 4.98 -0.87 -10.69
N ALA A 595 5.97 -1.75 -10.84
CA ALA A 595 5.78 -3.10 -11.39
C ALA A 595 4.75 -3.92 -10.59
N ARG A 596 4.77 -3.80 -9.25
CA ARG A 596 3.77 -4.44 -8.37
C ARG A 596 2.37 -3.92 -8.66
N ARG A 597 2.16 -2.60 -8.63
CA ARG A 597 0.85 -1.97 -8.86
C ARG A 597 0.27 -2.31 -10.23
N ILE A 598 1.10 -2.23 -11.28
CA ILE A 598 0.71 -2.60 -12.64
C ILE A 598 0.26 -4.05 -12.70
N GLN A 599 1.05 -4.98 -12.16
CA GLN A 599 0.69 -6.39 -12.23
C GLN A 599 -0.52 -6.74 -11.37
N VAL A 600 -0.71 -6.09 -10.21
CA VAL A 600 -1.96 -6.21 -9.44
C VAL A 600 -3.15 -5.77 -10.27
N ALA A 601 -3.07 -4.63 -10.97
CA ALA A 601 -4.14 -4.18 -11.85
C ALA A 601 -4.39 -5.14 -13.04
N LEU A 602 -3.35 -5.81 -13.55
CA LEU A 602 -3.47 -6.84 -14.59
C LEU A 602 -4.04 -8.17 -14.08
N ASP A 603 -3.95 -8.44 -12.78
CA ASP A 603 -4.48 -9.64 -12.14
C ASP A 603 -5.91 -9.44 -11.62
N GLU A 604 -6.43 -8.20 -11.70
CA GLU A 604 -7.78 -7.89 -11.26
C GLU A 604 -8.80 -8.74 -12.06
N PRO A 605 -9.82 -9.31 -11.39
CA PRO A 605 -10.82 -10.13 -12.07
C PRO A 605 -11.53 -9.31 -13.15
N LEU A 606 -11.46 -9.82 -14.37
CA LEU A 606 -12.15 -9.25 -15.53
C LEU A 606 -13.60 -9.73 -15.54
N LEU A 607 -14.50 -8.94 -16.14
CA LEU A 607 -15.82 -9.43 -16.52
C LEU A 607 -15.64 -10.52 -17.58
N ALA A 608 -15.64 -11.79 -17.16
CA ALA A 608 -15.63 -12.91 -18.09
C ALA A 608 -17.00 -13.03 -18.74
N THR A 609 -17.04 -13.26 -20.04
CA THR A 609 -18.20 -13.92 -20.65
C THR A 609 -17.99 -15.41 -20.36
N GLU A 610 -18.83 -16.00 -19.51
CA GLU A 610 -18.81 -17.45 -19.32
C GLU A 610 -19.29 -18.09 -20.62
N ALA A 611 -18.35 -18.45 -21.49
CA ALA A 611 -18.63 -19.06 -22.79
C ALA A 611 -19.15 -20.52 -22.67
N ASP A 612 -19.21 -21.07 -21.46
CA ASP A 612 -19.44 -22.50 -21.20
C ASP A 612 -20.67 -22.79 -20.30
N HIS A 613 -21.67 -21.90 -20.26
CA HIS A 613 -22.98 -22.31 -19.74
C HIS A 613 -23.76 -23.09 -20.81
N GLU A 614 -23.44 -24.38 -20.96
CA GLU A 614 -24.20 -25.37 -21.77
C GLU A 614 -25.63 -25.62 -21.24
N GLY A 615 -26.11 -24.85 -20.25
CA GLY A 615 -27.38 -25.09 -19.55
C GLY A 615 -28.55 -24.16 -19.90
N ASP A 616 -28.35 -23.11 -20.68
CA ASP A 616 -29.36 -22.03 -20.83
C ASP A 616 -30.10 -22.04 -22.19
N GLU A 617 -29.92 -23.08 -23.01
CA GLU A 617 -30.66 -23.22 -24.28
C GLU A 617 -32.15 -23.51 -24.05
N ASP A 618 -32.51 -24.14 -22.92
CA ASP A 618 -33.90 -24.51 -22.59
C ASP A 618 -34.70 -23.35 -21.96
N ALA A 619 -34.06 -22.28 -21.47
CA ALA A 619 -34.74 -21.09 -20.93
C ALA A 619 -35.29 -20.14 -22.03
N ARG A 620 -34.99 -20.43 -23.31
CA ARG A 620 -35.31 -19.59 -24.48
C ARG A 620 -36.80 -19.54 -24.86
N ALA A 621 -37.61 -20.52 -24.45
CA ALA A 621 -38.97 -20.67 -24.96
C ALA A 621 -40.00 -19.89 -24.12
N GLY A 622 -40.18 -18.59 -24.41
CA GLY A 622 -41.39 -17.84 -24.02
C GLY A 622 -41.20 -16.61 -23.11
N THR A 623 -39.97 -16.29 -22.68
CA THR A 623 -39.72 -15.10 -21.86
C THR A 623 -39.58 -13.84 -22.74
N PRO A 624 -40.34 -12.76 -22.49
CA PRO A 624 -40.22 -11.53 -23.27
C PRO A 624 -38.83 -10.88 -23.14
N ALA A 625 -38.28 -10.35 -24.24
CA ALA A 625 -36.92 -9.80 -24.32
C ALA A 625 -36.61 -8.64 -23.33
N GLY A 626 -37.64 -7.96 -22.82
CA GLY A 626 -37.50 -6.86 -21.85
C GLY A 626 -37.78 -7.24 -20.39
N ARG A 627 -38.10 -8.51 -20.07
CA ARG A 627 -38.40 -8.93 -18.70
C ARG A 627 -37.10 -9.07 -17.89
N VAL A 628 -37.04 -8.44 -16.72
CA VAL A 628 -35.87 -8.49 -15.83
C VAL A 628 -36.23 -9.22 -14.54
N GLU A 629 -35.39 -10.14 -14.09
CA GLU A 629 -35.58 -10.88 -12.84
C GLU A 629 -34.33 -10.79 -11.98
N PHE A 630 -34.50 -10.37 -10.73
CA PHE A 630 -33.52 -10.50 -9.66
C PHE A 630 -33.93 -11.71 -8.83
N ASP A 631 -33.07 -12.71 -8.76
CA ASP A 631 -33.33 -14.00 -8.10
C ASP A 631 -32.37 -14.17 -6.93
N GLY A 632 -32.86 -13.86 -5.72
CA GLY A 632 -32.10 -14.01 -4.47
C GLY A 632 -30.78 -13.23 -4.45
N VAL A 633 -30.74 -12.04 -5.05
CA VAL A 633 -29.49 -11.30 -5.29
C VAL A 633 -28.86 -10.85 -3.97
N GLY A 634 -27.61 -11.26 -3.77
CA GLY A 634 -26.71 -10.78 -2.72
C GLY A 634 -25.49 -10.11 -3.33
N PHE A 635 -25.02 -9.03 -2.68
CA PHE A 635 -23.82 -8.32 -3.14
C PHE A 635 -23.08 -7.61 -2.01
N ALA A 636 -21.75 -7.61 -2.10
CA ALA A 636 -20.85 -6.88 -1.22
C ALA A 636 -19.65 -6.33 -2.02
N TYR A 637 -19.35 -5.03 -1.91
CA TYR A 637 -18.12 -4.45 -2.49
C TYR A 637 -16.85 -4.99 -1.80
N ARG A 638 -16.94 -5.29 -0.51
CA ARG A 638 -15.86 -5.86 0.31
C ARG A 638 -16.34 -7.14 0.98
N PRO A 639 -15.55 -8.23 0.96
CA PRO A 639 -15.93 -9.48 1.62
C PRO A 639 -16.27 -9.28 3.10
N GLY A 640 -17.48 -9.71 3.49
CA GLY A 640 -17.98 -9.62 4.87
C GLY A 640 -18.77 -8.36 5.22
N VAL A 641 -18.95 -7.41 4.29
CA VAL A 641 -19.83 -6.24 4.48
C VAL A 641 -20.94 -6.27 3.43
N PRO A 642 -22.07 -6.96 3.69
CA PRO A 642 -23.14 -7.10 2.71
C PRO A 642 -23.86 -5.77 2.46
N VAL A 643 -24.06 -5.43 1.19
CA VAL A 643 -24.81 -4.25 0.73
C VAL A 643 -26.22 -4.62 0.29
N LEU A 644 -26.37 -5.76 -0.42
CA LEU A 644 -27.65 -6.32 -0.81
C LEU A 644 -27.77 -7.74 -0.26
N GLN A 645 -28.97 -8.11 0.18
CA GLN A 645 -29.23 -9.38 0.84
C GLN A 645 -30.55 -9.98 0.36
N ASN A 646 -30.46 -11.09 -0.38
CA ASN A 646 -31.60 -11.87 -0.87
C ASN A 646 -32.69 -11.02 -1.56
N VAL A 647 -32.27 -10.13 -2.46
CA VAL A 647 -33.17 -9.26 -3.21
C VAL A 647 -33.83 -10.06 -4.33
N ALA A 648 -35.15 -10.23 -4.24
CA ALA A 648 -35.96 -10.88 -5.26
C ALA A 648 -37.01 -9.90 -5.79
N LEU A 649 -36.96 -9.59 -7.10
CA LEU A 649 -37.92 -8.70 -7.76
C LEU A 649 -37.99 -8.98 -9.27
N THR A 650 -39.14 -8.68 -9.89
CA THR A 650 -39.35 -8.82 -11.33
C THR A 650 -39.80 -7.49 -11.91
N LEU A 651 -39.18 -7.07 -13.02
CA LEU A 651 -39.60 -5.93 -13.83
C LEU A 651 -40.31 -6.46 -15.08
N GLU A 652 -41.59 -6.13 -15.21
CA GLU A 652 -42.39 -6.60 -16.34
C GLU A 652 -42.15 -5.73 -17.59
N PRO A 653 -42.19 -6.32 -18.79
CA PRO A 653 -41.99 -5.60 -20.04
C PRO A 653 -42.87 -4.37 -20.19
N GLY A 654 -42.27 -3.23 -20.52
CA GLY A 654 -42.99 -1.98 -20.78
C GLY A 654 -43.49 -1.25 -19.53
N THR A 655 -43.14 -1.73 -18.33
CA THR A 655 -43.49 -1.09 -17.06
C THR A 655 -42.34 -0.24 -16.51
N VAL A 656 -42.70 0.79 -15.73
CA VAL A 656 -41.77 1.63 -14.99
C VAL A 656 -41.76 1.21 -13.51
N THR A 657 -40.59 0.79 -13.03
CA THR A 657 -40.37 0.44 -11.63
C THR A 657 -39.44 1.44 -10.95
N ALA A 658 -39.90 2.04 -9.86
CA ALA A 658 -39.13 2.98 -9.05
C ALA A 658 -38.47 2.30 -7.84
N LEU A 659 -37.18 2.56 -7.62
CA LEU A 659 -36.44 2.21 -6.41
C LEU A 659 -36.41 3.42 -5.46
N VAL A 660 -36.95 3.25 -4.25
CA VAL A 660 -36.96 4.27 -3.18
C VAL A 660 -36.40 3.71 -1.88
N GLY A 661 -35.99 4.57 -0.95
CA GLY A 661 -35.40 4.16 0.33
C GLY A 661 -34.40 5.18 0.87
N PRO A 662 -33.99 5.08 2.14
CA PRO A 662 -33.00 5.98 2.74
C PRO A 662 -31.63 5.89 2.06
N SER A 663 -30.76 6.87 2.33
CA SER A 663 -29.36 6.79 1.88
C SER A 663 -28.69 5.52 2.44
N GLY A 664 -27.87 4.85 1.64
CA GLY A 664 -27.23 3.59 2.02
C GLY A 664 -28.14 2.35 1.95
N SER A 665 -29.39 2.45 1.47
CA SER A 665 -30.28 1.29 1.34
C SER A 665 -29.93 0.30 0.22
N GLY A 666 -29.01 0.66 -0.68
CA GLY A 666 -28.55 -0.19 -1.79
C GLY A 666 -29.16 0.11 -3.17
N LYS A 667 -29.97 1.17 -3.34
CA LYS A 667 -30.62 1.53 -4.62
C LYS A 667 -29.66 1.65 -5.80
N SER A 668 -28.63 2.49 -5.67
CA SER A 668 -27.63 2.73 -6.71
C SER A 668 -26.83 1.48 -7.03
N THR A 669 -26.54 0.67 -6.01
CA THR A 669 -25.87 -0.63 -6.18
C THR A 669 -26.73 -1.60 -6.97
N LEU A 670 -28.02 -1.74 -6.64
CA LEU A 670 -28.93 -2.65 -7.35
C LEU A 670 -29.09 -2.27 -8.83
N ALA A 671 -29.20 -0.97 -9.11
CA ALA A 671 -29.25 -0.45 -10.48
C ALA A 671 -27.94 -0.69 -11.25
N ALA A 672 -26.79 -0.48 -10.60
CA ALA A 672 -25.48 -0.73 -11.19
C ALA A 672 -25.25 -2.22 -11.50
N LEU A 673 -25.77 -3.13 -10.66
CA LEU A 673 -25.70 -4.57 -10.91
C LEU A 673 -26.54 -5.01 -12.11
N LEU A 674 -27.69 -4.38 -12.36
CA LEU A 674 -28.48 -4.64 -13.58
C LEU A 674 -27.71 -4.26 -14.85
N ALA A 675 -26.93 -3.17 -14.80
CA ALA A 675 -26.02 -2.78 -15.88
C ALA A 675 -24.67 -3.54 -15.86
N ARG A 676 -24.53 -4.55 -14.98
CA ARG A 676 -23.33 -5.36 -14.75
C ARG A 676 -22.06 -4.56 -14.49
N PHE A 677 -22.17 -3.45 -13.76
CA PHE A 677 -21.00 -2.68 -13.29
C PHE A 677 -20.15 -3.48 -12.30
N HIS A 678 -20.79 -4.47 -11.66
CA HIS A 678 -20.18 -5.55 -10.91
C HIS A 678 -20.99 -6.83 -11.16
N ASP A 679 -20.37 -8.00 -10.97
CA ASP A 679 -21.10 -9.26 -10.87
C ASP A 679 -21.69 -9.43 -9.45
N VAL A 680 -22.83 -10.10 -9.36
CA VAL A 680 -23.47 -10.44 -8.08
C VAL A 680 -22.62 -11.45 -7.29
N THR A 681 -22.62 -11.37 -5.96
CA THR A 681 -21.91 -12.36 -5.12
C THR A 681 -22.75 -13.61 -4.86
N GLU A 682 -24.08 -13.45 -4.81
CA GLU A 682 -25.05 -14.52 -4.62
C GLU A 682 -26.28 -14.27 -5.52
N GLY A 683 -26.96 -15.34 -5.94
CA GLY A 683 -28.14 -15.25 -6.80
C GLY A 683 -27.82 -15.01 -8.27
N ALA A 684 -28.79 -14.46 -9.00
CA ALA A 684 -28.70 -14.18 -10.43
C ALA A 684 -29.54 -12.95 -10.83
N ILE A 685 -29.11 -12.24 -11.86
CA ILE A 685 -29.91 -11.22 -12.56
C ILE A 685 -30.11 -11.73 -13.99
N ARG A 686 -31.37 -11.85 -14.42
CA ARG A 686 -31.72 -12.38 -15.75
C ARG A 686 -32.47 -11.35 -16.58
N ILE A 687 -32.15 -11.29 -17.87
CA ILE A 687 -32.84 -10.44 -18.86
C ILE A 687 -33.34 -11.34 -19.97
N GLY A 688 -34.66 -11.34 -20.20
CA GLY A 688 -35.28 -12.26 -21.16
C GLY A 688 -35.00 -13.73 -20.85
N GLY A 689 -34.76 -14.06 -19.57
CA GLY A 689 -34.44 -15.42 -19.10
C GLY A 689 -32.95 -15.78 -19.09
N ARG A 690 -32.06 -14.99 -19.70
CA ARG A 690 -30.60 -15.23 -19.69
C ARG A 690 -29.94 -14.48 -18.55
N ASP A 691 -29.04 -15.13 -17.81
CA ASP A 691 -28.21 -14.46 -16.80
C ASP A 691 -27.30 -13.41 -17.45
N VAL A 692 -27.21 -12.22 -16.85
CA VAL A 692 -26.33 -11.13 -17.35
C VAL A 692 -24.85 -11.54 -17.40
N ARG A 693 -24.43 -12.52 -16.60
CA ARG A 693 -23.08 -13.10 -16.62
C ARG A 693 -22.76 -13.89 -17.89
N ALA A 694 -23.80 -14.50 -18.49
CA ALA A 694 -23.71 -15.26 -19.73
C ALA A 694 -23.87 -14.39 -21.00
N LEU A 695 -24.04 -13.07 -20.85
CA LEU A 695 -24.06 -12.11 -21.95
C LEU A 695 -22.66 -11.56 -22.21
N THR A 696 -22.29 -11.43 -23.48
CA THR A 696 -21.17 -10.58 -23.88
C THR A 696 -21.49 -9.11 -23.57
N PRO A 697 -20.49 -8.22 -23.39
CA PRO A 697 -20.73 -6.79 -23.21
C PRO A 697 -21.59 -6.18 -24.32
N ASP A 698 -21.37 -6.58 -25.57
CA ASP A 698 -22.14 -6.10 -26.72
C ASP A 698 -23.61 -6.54 -26.66
N GLU A 699 -23.89 -7.80 -26.32
CA GLU A 699 -25.27 -8.29 -26.10
C GLU A 699 -25.94 -7.59 -24.92
N LEU A 700 -25.21 -7.42 -23.80
CA LEU A 700 -25.74 -6.80 -22.59
C LEU A 700 -26.10 -5.34 -22.84
N TYR A 701 -25.22 -4.55 -23.43
CA TYR A 701 -25.46 -3.11 -23.63
C TYR A 701 -26.34 -2.80 -24.85
N ALA A 702 -26.59 -3.77 -25.73
CA ALA A 702 -27.72 -3.72 -26.66
C ALA A 702 -29.06 -4.00 -25.96
N ALA A 703 -29.08 -4.77 -24.89
CA ALA A 703 -30.28 -5.07 -24.11
C ALA A 703 -30.57 -4.03 -23.01
N VAL A 704 -29.54 -3.46 -22.38
CA VAL A 704 -29.62 -2.55 -21.24
C VAL A 704 -28.95 -1.23 -21.56
N GLY A 705 -29.76 -0.18 -21.65
CA GLY A 705 -29.29 1.20 -21.69
C GLY A 705 -29.32 1.81 -20.29
N PHE A 706 -28.50 2.84 -20.08
CA PHE A 706 -28.49 3.57 -18.82
C PHE A 706 -28.22 5.06 -19.01
N VAL A 707 -28.83 5.88 -18.16
CA VAL A 707 -28.57 7.31 -18.06
C VAL A 707 -28.38 7.66 -16.59
N PHE A 708 -27.12 7.87 -16.20
CA PHE A 708 -26.73 8.25 -14.85
C PHE A 708 -26.57 9.77 -14.70
N GLN A 709 -26.54 10.24 -13.44
CA GLN A 709 -26.43 11.65 -13.08
C GLN A 709 -25.16 12.33 -13.64
N GLN A 710 -24.01 11.62 -13.60
CA GLN A 710 -22.75 12.12 -14.16
C GLN A 710 -22.62 11.72 -15.63
N THR A 711 -22.86 12.68 -16.52
CA THR A 711 -22.84 12.44 -17.96
C THR A 711 -21.42 12.55 -18.53
N GLN A 712 -21.00 11.50 -19.24
CA GLN A 712 -19.70 11.45 -19.91
C GLN A 712 -19.85 11.67 -21.42
N LEU A 713 -19.12 12.67 -21.92
CA LEU A 713 -18.98 12.98 -23.34
C LEU A 713 -17.57 12.64 -23.77
N VAL A 714 -17.45 11.92 -24.88
CA VAL A 714 -16.16 11.56 -25.45
C VAL A 714 -15.63 12.72 -26.29
N GLN A 715 -14.30 12.82 -26.40
CA GLN A 715 -13.69 13.81 -27.29
C GLN A 715 -14.02 13.45 -28.74
N GLY A 716 -14.86 14.27 -29.36
CA GLY A 716 -15.44 14.02 -30.69
C GLY A 716 -16.52 15.06 -30.99
N THR A 717 -17.14 14.97 -32.15
CA THR A 717 -18.24 15.89 -32.53
C THR A 717 -19.52 15.60 -31.74
N VAL A 718 -20.46 16.55 -31.75
CA VAL A 718 -21.82 16.32 -31.22
C VAL A 718 -22.46 15.11 -31.89
N ARG A 719 -22.33 15.01 -33.21
CA ARG A 719 -22.80 13.87 -34.00
C ARG A 719 -22.22 12.54 -33.50
N GLU A 720 -20.90 12.45 -33.39
CA GLU A 720 -20.20 11.25 -32.90
C GLU A 720 -20.63 10.88 -31.47
N ASN A 721 -20.89 11.87 -30.63
CA ASN A 721 -21.35 11.63 -29.27
C ASN A 721 -22.79 11.10 -29.20
N ILE A 722 -23.69 11.52 -30.09
CA ILE A 722 -25.06 10.98 -30.17
C ILE A 722 -25.02 9.58 -30.79
N ALA A 723 -24.27 9.41 -31.87
CA ALA A 723 -24.10 8.14 -32.59
C ALA A 723 -23.17 7.14 -31.90
N LEU A 724 -22.72 7.40 -30.67
CA LEU A 724 -21.70 6.58 -30.01
C LEU A 724 -22.10 5.10 -29.88
N ALA A 725 -23.39 4.82 -29.63
CA ALA A 725 -23.93 3.47 -29.53
C ALA A 725 -24.24 2.83 -30.89
N VAL A 726 -24.44 3.65 -31.93
CA VAL A 726 -24.77 3.22 -33.30
C VAL A 726 -23.93 4.06 -34.28
N PRO A 727 -22.62 3.77 -34.44
CA PRO A 727 -21.71 4.64 -35.19
C PRO A 727 -22.10 4.83 -36.66
N ASP A 728 -22.81 3.85 -37.23
CA ASP A 728 -23.30 3.86 -38.61
C ASP A 728 -24.68 4.55 -38.77
N ALA A 729 -25.20 5.19 -37.72
CA ALA A 729 -26.48 5.90 -37.77
C ALA A 729 -26.45 7.03 -38.81
N THR A 730 -27.52 7.14 -39.61
CA THR A 730 -27.63 8.21 -40.60
C THR A 730 -27.85 9.57 -39.93
N ASP A 731 -27.53 10.63 -40.65
CA ASP A 731 -27.77 12.01 -40.23
C ASP A 731 -29.21 12.23 -39.77
N GLU A 732 -30.18 11.67 -40.49
CA GLU A 732 -31.59 11.77 -40.15
C GLU A 732 -31.93 11.08 -38.83
N GLN A 733 -31.31 9.92 -38.54
CA GLN A 733 -31.51 9.20 -37.28
C GLN A 733 -30.92 9.98 -36.10
N VAL A 734 -29.71 10.54 -36.28
CA VAL A 734 -29.06 11.38 -35.27
C VAL A 734 -29.88 12.65 -35.00
N GLU A 735 -30.41 13.29 -36.04
CA GLU A 735 -31.29 14.44 -35.89
C GLU A 735 -32.61 14.09 -35.20
N ALA A 736 -33.23 12.96 -35.56
CA ALA A 736 -34.48 12.50 -34.95
C ALA A 736 -34.30 12.25 -33.45
N ALA A 737 -33.21 11.56 -33.06
CA ALA A 737 -32.87 11.34 -31.65
C ALA A 737 -32.63 12.68 -30.90
N ALA A 738 -31.91 13.62 -31.52
CA ALA A 738 -31.67 14.94 -30.94
C ALA A 738 -32.96 15.78 -30.77
N ARG A 739 -33.91 15.68 -31.70
CA ARG A 739 -35.23 16.34 -31.59
C ARG A 739 -36.05 15.70 -30.48
N ALA A 740 -36.08 14.37 -30.41
CA ALA A 740 -36.76 13.63 -29.35
C ALA A 740 -36.17 13.95 -27.97
N ALA A 741 -34.86 14.14 -27.86
CA ALA A 741 -34.20 14.56 -26.63
C ALA A 741 -34.26 16.08 -26.36
N GLN A 742 -34.97 16.86 -27.17
CA GLN A 742 -35.09 18.32 -27.04
C GLN A 742 -33.76 19.09 -27.10
N ILE A 743 -32.74 18.58 -27.80
CA ILE A 743 -31.42 19.24 -27.88
C ILE A 743 -31.07 19.76 -29.28
N HIS A 744 -31.82 19.37 -30.33
CA HIS A 744 -31.56 19.77 -31.72
C HIS A 744 -31.36 21.29 -31.93
N GLU A 745 -32.29 22.12 -31.45
CA GLU A 745 -32.21 23.59 -31.58
C GLU A 745 -30.96 24.17 -30.91
N ARG A 746 -30.55 23.57 -29.78
CA ARG A 746 -29.34 23.99 -29.09
C ARG A 746 -28.08 23.60 -29.84
N ILE A 747 -28.07 22.43 -30.48
CA ILE A 747 -26.97 21.94 -31.32
C ILE A 747 -26.78 22.88 -32.51
N LEU A 748 -27.85 23.27 -33.20
CA LEU A 748 -27.78 24.21 -34.33
C LEU A 748 -27.23 25.60 -33.95
N ARG A 749 -27.35 25.99 -32.69
CA ARG A 749 -26.79 27.25 -32.16
C ARG A 749 -25.30 27.15 -31.79
N LEU A 750 -24.71 25.95 -31.80
CA LEU A 750 -23.27 25.81 -31.62
C LEU A 750 -22.53 26.30 -32.87
N PRO A 751 -21.26 26.77 -32.74
CA PRO A 751 -20.51 27.36 -33.86
C PRO A 751 -20.46 26.51 -35.13
N SER A 752 -20.42 25.18 -34.98
CA SER A 752 -20.35 24.23 -36.09
C SER A 752 -21.51 23.23 -36.10
N GLY A 753 -22.64 23.56 -35.45
CA GLY A 753 -23.79 22.65 -35.40
C GLY A 753 -23.43 21.27 -34.83
N TYR A 754 -23.85 20.21 -35.55
CA TYR A 754 -23.54 18.80 -35.22
C TYR A 754 -22.05 18.44 -35.31
N ASP A 755 -21.26 19.20 -36.06
CA ASP A 755 -19.82 18.97 -36.22
C ASP A 755 -19.00 19.74 -35.18
N THR A 756 -19.66 20.36 -34.20
CA THR A 756 -18.99 21.01 -33.07
C THR A 756 -18.23 19.96 -32.25
N LEU A 757 -16.92 20.13 -32.14
CA LEU A 757 -16.08 19.29 -31.28
C LEU A 757 -16.41 19.55 -29.81
N LEU A 758 -16.79 18.48 -29.11
CA LEU A 758 -17.01 18.46 -27.68
C LEU A 758 -15.67 18.17 -26.98
N GLY A 759 -15.26 19.09 -26.12
CA GLY A 759 -14.03 19.06 -25.34
C GLY A 759 -14.10 20.05 -24.18
N PRO A 760 -12.99 20.33 -23.49
CA PRO A 760 -12.96 21.27 -22.35
C PRO A 760 -13.52 22.65 -22.66
N ASP A 761 -13.44 23.07 -23.93
CA ASP A 761 -13.87 24.39 -24.42
C ASP A 761 -15.34 24.42 -24.91
N ALA A 762 -16.03 23.27 -24.97
CA ALA A 762 -17.42 23.20 -25.44
C ALA A 762 -18.39 23.57 -24.30
N ALA A 763 -18.91 24.80 -24.33
CA ALA A 763 -19.85 25.32 -23.33
C ALA A 763 -21.25 24.69 -23.46
N LEU A 764 -21.42 23.48 -22.91
CA LEU A 764 -22.73 22.87 -22.66
C LEU A 764 -23.10 22.98 -21.18
N SER A 765 -24.31 23.42 -20.88
CA SER A 765 -24.86 23.38 -19.53
C SER A 765 -25.01 21.92 -19.03
N GLY A 766 -25.23 21.73 -17.72
CA GLY A 766 -25.49 20.38 -17.18
C GLY A 766 -26.69 19.69 -17.86
N GLY A 767 -27.81 20.42 -18.01
CA GLY A 767 -29.03 19.90 -18.65
C GLY A 767 -28.88 19.69 -20.15
N GLU A 768 -28.03 20.46 -20.82
CA GLU A 768 -27.69 20.22 -22.24
C GLU A 768 -26.88 18.94 -22.40
N ARG A 769 -25.90 18.68 -21.53
CA ARG A 769 -25.12 17.44 -21.52
C ARG A 769 -26.02 16.22 -21.27
N GLN A 770 -26.96 16.31 -20.33
CA GLN A 770 -27.90 15.22 -20.07
C GLN A 770 -28.87 14.98 -21.22
N ARG A 771 -29.38 16.01 -21.88
CA ARG A 771 -30.19 15.80 -23.09
C ARG A 771 -29.40 15.17 -24.23
N LEU A 772 -28.10 15.48 -24.36
CA LEU A 772 -27.25 14.84 -25.35
C LEU A 772 -27.06 13.34 -25.05
N THR A 773 -26.87 12.94 -23.79
CA THR A 773 -26.81 11.52 -23.42
C THR A 773 -28.17 10.82 -23.52
N ILE A 774 -29.28 11.53 -23.30
CA ILE A 774 -30.63 11.01 -23.58
C ILE A 774 -30.81 10.78 -25.08
N ALA A 775 -30.31 11.67 -25.95
CA ALA A 775 -30.33 11.45 -27.40
C ALA A 775 -29.54 10.19 -27.79
N ARG A 776 -28.37 9.97 -27.17
CA ARG A 776 -27.57 8.74 -27.33
C ARG A 776 -28.36 7.50 -26.91
N ALA A 777 -29.04 7.54 -25.76
CA ALA A 777 -29.83 6.41 -25.27
C ALA A 777 -31.08 6.15 -26.13
N LEU A 778 -31.74 7.20 -26.63
CA LEU A 778 -32.86 7.09 -27.57
C LEU A 778 -32.44 6.44 -28.89
N LEU A 779 -31.25 6.77 -29.39
CA LEU A 779 -30.72 6.19 -30.61
C LEU A 779 -30.30 4.72 -30.43
N ALA A 780 -29.80 4.36 -29.24
CA ALA A 780 -29.45 2.98 -28.91
C ALA A 780 -30.69 2.05 -28.81
N ASP A 781 -31.84 2.61 -28.42
CA ASP A 781 -33.15 1.94 -28.38
C ASP A 781 -33.16 0.59 -27.63
N THR A 782 -32.59 0.56 -26.44
CA THR A 782 -32.48 -0.66 -25.63
C THR A 782 -33.83 -1.05 -24.99
N PRO A 783 -34.18 -2.35 -24.89
CA PRO A 783 -35.44 -2.80 -24.32
C PRO A 783 -35.55 -2.59 -22.80
N VAL A 784 -34.41 -2.60 -22.08
CA VAL A 784 -34.31 -2.29 -20.66
C VAL A 784 -33.55 -0.98 -20.49
N LEU A 785 -34.01 -0.13 -19.57
CA LEU A 785 -33.42 1.17 -19.29
C LEU A 785 -33.24 1.39 -17.79
N VAL A 786 -32.04 1.78 -17.37
CA VAL A 786 -31.73 2.20 -16.00
C VAL A 786 -31.57 3.72 -15.94
N LEU A 787 -32.31 4.39 -15.05
CA LEU A 787 -32.28 5.83 -14.89
C LEU A 787 -31.91 6.20 -13.46
N ASP A 788 -30.96 7.12 -13.30
CA ASP A 788 -30.60 7.69 -11.99
C ASP A 788 -30.91 9.19 -11.96
N GLU A 789 -31.87 9.54 -11.10
CA GLU A 789 -32.37 10.87 -10.75
C GLU A 789 -32.84 11.78 -11.91
N ALA A 790 -34.15 12.03 -11.98
CA ALA A 790 -34.80 12.66 -13.13
C ALA A 790 -34.68 14.20 -13.23
N THR A 791 -34.34 14.96 -12.18
CA THR A 791 -34.46 16.44 -12.25
C THR A 791 -33.66 17.24 -11.18
N ALA A 792 -32.34 17.33 -11.30
CA ALA A 792 -31.50 18.19 -10.44
C ALA A 792 -30.70 19.22 -11.25
N PHE A 793 -31.39 20.18 -11.86
CA PHE A 793 -30.74 21.35 -12.49
C PHE A 793 -31.14 22.64 -11.78
N ALA A 794 -30.22 23.60 -11.74
CA ALA A 794 -30.47 24.93 -11.20
C ALA A 794 -31.41 25.79 -12.07
N ASP A 795 -31.69 25.35 -13.30
CA ASP A 795 -32.51 26.06 -14.27
C ASP A 795 -33.83 25.31 -14.55
N PRO A 796 -34.99 25.90 -14.21
CA PRO A 796 -36.31 25.29 -14.44
C PRO A 796 -36.61 24.98 -15.92
N GLU A 797 -36.09 25.77 -16.87
CA GLU A 797 -36.29 25.50 -18.31
C GLU A 797 -35.55 24.23 -18.73
N SER A 798 -34.30 24.08 -18.31
CA SER A 798 -33.51 22.87 -18.51
C SER A 798 -34.15 21.63 -17.86
N GLU A 799 -34.70 21.77 -16.66
CA GLU A 799 -35.42 20.69 -15.96
C GLU A 799 -36.64 20.21 -16.77
N TYR A 800 -37.46 21.15 -17.25
CA TYR A 800 -38.63 20.84 -18.06
C TYR A 800 -38.27 20.11 -19.37
N LEU A 801 -37.24 20.58 -20.08
CA LEU A 801 -36.80 19.98 -21.35
C LEU A 801 -36.18 18.59 -21.13
N VAL A 802 -35.47 18.38 -20.03
CA VAL A 802 -34.95 17.05 -19.64
C VAL A 802 -36.10 16.11 -19.32
N GLN A 803 -37.10 16.55 -18.55
CA GLN A 803 -38.26 15.71 -18.23
C GLN A 803 -39.04 15.29 -19.49
N GLN A 804 -39.23 16.20 -20.46
CA GLN A 804 -39.82 15.84 -21.75
C GLN A 804 -39.01 14.78 -22.50
N ALA A 805 -37.68 14.90 -22.47
CA ALA A 805 -36.78 13.95 -23.11
C ALA A 805 -36.85 12.58 -22.42
N LEU A 806 -36.87 12.55 -21.07
CA LEU A 806 -37.04 11.34 -20.28
C LEU A 806 -38.37 10.65 -20.55
N ASN A 807 -39.49 11.39 -20.62
CA ASN A 807 -40.81 10.83 -20.92
C ASN A 807 -40.85 10.10 -22.28
N ARG A 808 -40.08 10.58 -23.27
CA ARG A 808 -39.94 9.90 -24.57
C ARG A 808 -38.99 8.71 -24.50
N LEU A 809 -37.96 8.79 -23.68
CA LEU A 809 -36.99 7.72 -23.46
C LEU A 809 -37.60 6.56 -22.66
N THR A 810 -38.56 6.78 -21.77
CA THR A 810 -39.17 5.69 -20.98
C THR A 810 -40.29 4.96 -21.72
N ALA A 811 -40.89 5.58 -22.74
CA ALA A 811 -42.03 5.02 -23.45
C ALA A 811 -41.70 3.68 -24.15
N GLY A 812 -42.50 2.65 -23.85
CA GLY A 812 -42.43 1.34 -24.52
C GLY A 812 -41.27 0.43 -24.08
N ARG A 813 -40.58 0.77 -22.99
CA ARG A 813 -39.40 0.05 -22.48
C ARG A 813 -39.63 -0.41 -21.03
N THR A 814 -38.88 -1.41 -20.60
CA THR A 814 -38.81 -1.76 -19.17
C THR A 814 -37.87 -0.79 -18.48
N VAL A 815 -38.36 -0.03 -17.52
CA VAL A 815 -37.58 1.05 -16.90
C VAL A 815 -37.38 0.77 -15.41
N LEU A 816 -36.12 0.81 -14.97
CA LEU A 816 -35.75 0.87 -13.56
C LEU A 816 -35.27 2.28 -13.25
N VAL A 817 -36.01 3.03 -12.42
CA VAL A 817 -35.66 4.40 -12.04
C VAL A 817 -35.28 4.47 -10.57
N ILE A 818 -34.15 5.11 -10.26
CA ILE A 818 -33.77 5.47 -8.89
C ILE A 818 -34.41 6.82 -8.58
N ALA A 819 -35.30 6.84 -7.58
CA ALA A 819 -36.02 8.03 -7.20
C ALA A 819 -35.46 8.65 -5.92
N HIS A 820 -34.99 9.89 -6.05
CA HIS A 820 -34.61 10.76 -4.93
C HIS A 820 -35.74 11.71 -4.51
N ARG A 821 -36.66 12.01 -5.44
CA ARG A 821 -37.85 12.82 -5.22
C ARG A 821 -39.07 11.92 -5.34
N LEU A 822 -39.78 11.64 -4.24
CA LEU A 822 -40.91 10.72 -4.27
C LEU A 822 -42.07 11.22 -5.15
N HIS A 823 -42.26 12.53 -5.28
CA HIS A 823 -43.32 13.11 -6.11
C HIS A 823 -43.18 12.81 -7.61
N THR A 824 -41.97 12.49 -8.09
CA THR A 824 -41.75 12.17 -9.52
C THR A 824 -42.11 10.73 -9.86
N ILE A 825 -42.39 9.89 -8.84
CA ILE A 825 -42.69 8.46 -9.01
C ILE A 825 -44.08 8.04 -8.56
N THR A 826 -44.99 8.99 -8.33
CA THR A 826 -46.37 8.69 -7.94
C THR A 826 -47.16 7.97 -9.03
N GLY A 827 -46.85 8.25 -10.31
CA GLY A 827 -47.54 7.69 -11.48
C GLY A 827 -46.86 6.47 -12.12
N VAL A 828 -45.88 5.85 -11.46
CA VAL A 828 -45.19 4.67 -12.03
C VAL A 828 -45.97 3.39 -11.74
N ASP A 829 -45.76 2.36 -12.57
CA ASP A 829 -46.48 1.09 -12.45
C ASP A 829 -46.15 0.32 -11.17
N ARG A 830 -44.91 0.44 -10.67
CA ARG A 830 -44.46 -0.27 -9.48
C ARG A 830 -43.42 0.52 -8.69
N ILE A 831 -43.55 0.53 -7.37
CA ILE A 831 -42.56 1.08 -6.44
C ILE A 831 -41.99 -0.06 -5.61
N VAL A 832 -40.68 -0.03 -5.40
CA VAL A 832 -39.93 -0.97 -4.55
C VAL A 832 -39.13 -0.17 -3.52
N VAL A 833 -39.45 -0.39 -2.25
CA VAL A 833 -38.78 0.26 -1.12
C VAL A 833 -37.64 -0.64 -0.65
N LEU A 834 -36.42 -0.13 -0.72
CA LEU A 834 -35.23 -0.79 -0.16
C LEU A 834 -34.89 -0.20 1.21
N ASP A 835 -34.63 -1.07 2.18
CA ASP A 835 -34.16 -0.71 3.52
C ASP A 835 -33.09 -1.71 3.96
N HIS A 836 -31.93 -1.21 4.37
CA HIS A 836 -30.77 -2.03 4.77
C HIS A 836 -30.41 -3.18 3.80
N GLY A 837 -30.49 -2.93 2.49
CA GLY A 837 -30.10 -3.90 1.46
C GLY A 837 -31.15 -4.97 1.14
N ARG A 838 -32.38 -4.84 1.66
CA ARG A 838 -33.49 -5.77 1.44
C ARG A 838 -34.70 -5.04 0.88
N VAL A 839 -35.55 -5.76 0.16
CA VAL A 839 -36.88 -5.26 -0.24
C VAL A 839 -37.78 -5.23 0.99
N ALA A 840 -38.15 -4.04 1.43
CA ALA A 840 -39.05 -3.84 2.55
C ALA A 840 -40.51 -3.87 2.10
N GLU A 841 -40.84 -3.16 1.02
CA GLU A 841 -42.20 -3.01 0.52
C GLU A 841 -42.23 -2.93 -1.00
N THR A 842 -43.37 -3.32 -1.58
CA THR A 842 -43.62 -3.20 -3.01
C THR A 842 -45.11 -3.03 -3.30
N GLY A 843 -45.45 -2.16 -4.25
CA GLY A 843 -46.82 -1.82 -4.61
C GLY A 843 -46.88 -0.55 -5.47
N THR A 844 -48.09 -0.07 -5.75
CA THR A 844 -48.29 1.27 -6.33
C THR A 844 -48.18 2.37 -5.27
N HIS A 845 -48.16 3.64 -5.68
CA HIS A 845 -48.13 4.77 -4.76
C HIS A 845 -49.26 4.70 -3.71
N ASP A 846 -50.51 4.57 -4.19
CA ASP A 846 -51.68 4.57 -3.33
C ASP A 846 -51.67 3.36 -2.38
N GLU A 847 -51.31 2.17 -2.87
CA GLU A 847 -51.19 0.96 -2.04
C GLU A 847 -50.16 1.11 -0.91
N LEU A 848 -49.02 1.77 -1.20
CA LEU A 848 -47.95 1.94 -0.22
C LEU A 848 -48.24 3.05 0.79
N ILE A 849 -48.99 4.10 0.40
CA ILE A 849 -49.51 5.11 1.33
C ILE A 849 -50.54 4.48 2.28
N GLU A 850 -51.47 3.68 1.76
CA GLU A 850 -52.50 3.03 2.57
C GLU A 850 -51.93 2.01 3.58
N ARG A 851 -50.81 1.35 3.25
CA ARG A 851 -50.15 0.37 4.13
C ARG A 851 -49.48 0.98 5.37
N ASP A 852 -49.36 2.30 5.44
CA ASP A 852 -48.76 3.03 6.58
C ASP A 852 -47.35 2.52 6.97
N GLY A 853 -46.58 2.17 5.95
CA GLY A 853 -45.30 1.50 6.08
C GLY A 853 -44.08 2.40 5.93
N ARG A 854 -42.94 1.82 5.55
CA ARG A 854 -41.67 2.53 5.33
C ARG A 854 -41.79 3.55 4.20
N TYR A 855 -42.55 3.26 3.14
CA TYR A 855 -42.83 4.21 2.07
C TYR A 855 -43.50 5.48 2.59
N ARG A 856 -44.55 5.35 3.41
CA ARG A 856 -45.30 6.49 3.95
C ARG A 856 -44.43 7.34 4.88
N GLN A 857 -43.60 6.72 5.71
CA GLN A 857 -42.63 7.46 6.53
C GLN A 857 -41.68 8.32 5.68
N LEU A 858 -41.20 7.78 4.55
CA LEU A 858 -40.34 8.52 3.62
C LEU A 858 -41.11 9.63 2.90
N TRP A 859 -42.37 9.38 2.55
CA TRP A 859 -43.27 10.35 1.94
C TRP A 859 -43.52 11.54 2.87
N ASP A 860 -44.01 11.28 4.08
CA ASP A 860 -44.36 12.30 5.07
C ASP A 860 -43.12 13.11 5.50
N ALA A 861 -41.95 12.47 5.60
CA ALA A 861 -40.69 13.15 5.89
C ALA A 861 -40.22 14.07 4.74
N GLY A 862 -40.61 13.76 3.49
CA GLY A 862 -40.33 14.60 2.33
C GLY A 862 -41.34 15.74 2.14
N ASP A 863 -42.49 15.68 2.81
CA ASP A 863 -43.62 16.63 2.71
C ASP A 863 -43.62 17.68 3.83
N VAL A 864 -42.51 17.82 4.58
CA VAL A 864 -42.35 18.92 5.54
C VAL A 864 -42.42 20.23 4.75
N PRO A 865 -43.43 21.10 4.97
CA PRO A 865 -43.51 22.37 4.28
C PRO A 865 -42.26 23.17 4.60
N GLU A 866 -41.69 23.87 3.61
CA GLU A 866 -40.77 24.97 3.88
C GLU A 866 -41.44 25.89 4.90
N THR A 867 -41.05 25.80 6.17
CA THR A 867 -41.48 26.75 7.19
C THR A 867 -41.08 28.11 6.67
N THR A 868 -42.07 28.93 6.32
CA THR A 868 -41.81 30.30 5.88
C THR A 868 -41.01 31.02 6.98
N PRO A 869 -40.11 31.95 6.61
CA PRO A 869 -39.26 32.65 7.58
C PRO A 869 -40.02 33.28 8.76
N ALA A 870 -41.31 33.61 8.57
CA ALA A 870 -42.20 34.17 9.56
C ALA A 870 -42.54 33.21 10.73
N GLU A 871 -42.52 31.89 10.51
CA GLU A 871 -42.80 30.90 11.56
C GLU A 871 -41.54 30.56 12.37
N HIS A 872 -40.36 30.64 11.75
CA HIS A 872 -39.08 30.46 12.44
C HIS A 872 -38.76 31.61 13.42
N GLU A 873 -39.18 32.84 13.11
CA GLU A 873 -39.09 33.98 14.07
C GLU A 873 -40.06 33.84 15.25
N ALA A 874 -41.21 33.19 15.06
CA ALA A 874 -42.17 32.97 16.15
C ALA A 874 -41.73 31.86 17.12
N GLU A 875 -40.95 30.89 16.65
CA GLU A 875 -40.42 29.79 17.46
C GLU A 875 -39.14 30.17 18.21
N LEU A 876 -38.31 31.07 17.66
CA LEU A 876 -37.17 31.67 18.37
C LEU A 876 -37.58 32.72 19.44
N ALA A 877 -38.82 33.19 19.40
CA ALA A 877 -39.38 34.13 20.37
C ALA A 877 -40.13 33.44 21.54
N ARG A 878 -40.17 32.10 21.57
CA ARG A 878 -40.61 31.29 22.71
C ARG A 878 -39.42 30.62 23.38
#